data_AF-A0A6S4QC51-F1
#
_entry.id   AF-A0A6S4QC51-F1
#
_cell.length_a   1.000
_cell.length_b   1.000
_cell.length_c   1.000
_cell.angle_alpha   90.00
_cell.angle_beta   90.00
_cell.angle_gamma   90.00
#
_symmetry.space_group_name_H-M   'P 1'
#
loop_
_entity.id
_entity.type
_entity.pdbx_description
1 polymer ?
#
loop_
_entity_poly.entity_id
_entity_poly.type
_entity_poly.pdbx_seq_one_letter_code
_entity_poly.pdbx_strand_id
1 'polypeptide(L)'
;MKLRSLKKSLIDVRSIQTETTLRNLLQISDPKLFKKVLSARNLSHHSANIRLGDVFIALAGKTLHGARFIPTVINRAGAVIVTRAAVRKFCTHLAPSLRSKLIIVPSTQNIAADLSANFYNHPSRHLSVTAITGTNGKTSLTWILEQLSLALKLRTGIIGTISIHYKTALHAKQTSILTESINTTPHAIDLQHVLAVMHENAIDHVFLEASSHGLKEQRLAATDLKSAIFTNFSHDHLDYHSSVADYLRSKLMILELLQKSVHANKRFLISLRTLHALKLQSILAPYAYKDLQLGLLTSDTLAASTLNKNPHSLNKALYHHTKGAPATKPANYRRAPPFLPLINHSHHHLYSYSMRPLSKNKLSKAFFSKFSLNATALPRPPKNHPISTPPTQSFHKAITEFSKIFTQTTLTQPLKTSLDKTYANNNSSSHHMHSKKARLVYETQTNLIGAMNGENLGLALLELASISASRSPAPPLNLWKNLNRNFNKPCKTFAITGRMQTVIPQNPTVIIDYAHTPSALKEALLALKPYQTSDQPSHQPSMKSTQASSDPSVKPSARSTSTNKPIKNLYVVFGCGGDRDPSKRSQMGKIAYLLSDGVFLTSDNSRSEDPHAIIKDIEKGILPLLKKTSTPTLPQASYYKIIPNRRKAIYHVITTLEENAIILIAGKGHERYENLGGTPKPFNEVALIKKAYRSRQA
;
A
#
# COMPACT_ATOMS: atom_id res chain seq x y z
N MET A 1 12.15 -22.42 8.59
CA MET A 1 11.45 -22.01 7.36
C MET A 1 11.75 -23.05 6.27
N LYS A 2 10.82 -23.97 5.98
CA LYS A 2 11.04 -25.03 4.98
C LYS A 2 10.49 -24.56 3.62
N LEU A 3 11.24 -23.71 2.92
CA LEU A 3 10.97 -23.45 1.50
C LEU A 3 11.28 -24.72 0.69
N ARG A 4 10.53 -24.96 -0.39
CA ARG A 4 10.77 -26.10 -1.30
C ARG A 4 12.13 -25.91 -1.97
N SER A 5 12.88 -27.00 -2.12
CA SER A 5 14.11 -26.97 -2.93
C SER A 5 13.74 -26.72 -4.39
N LEU A 6 14.43 -25.78 -5.04
CA LEU A 6 14.28 -25.53 -6.47
C LEU A 6 14.66 -26.77 -7.29
N LYS A 7 14.06 -26.93 -8.47
CA LYS A 7 14.55 -27.93 -9.44
C LYS A 7 15.98 -27.58 -9.86
N LYS A 8 16.82 -28.62 -9.96
CA LYS A 8 18.23 -28.49 -10.34
C LYS A 8 18.42 -27.78 -11.70
N SER A 9 17.49 -28.00 -12.63
CA SER A 9 17.47 -27.38 -13.96
C SER A 9 17.38 -25.85 -13.99
N LEU A 10 16.87 -25.20 -12.94
CA LEU A 10 16.85 -23.73 -12.84
C LEU A 10 18.16 -23.15 -12.30
N ILE A 11 18.92 -23.97 -11.57
CA ILE A 11 20.19 -23.60 -10.95
C ILE A 11 21.36 -23.89 -11.91
N ASP A 12 21.24 -24.93 -12.76
CA ASP A 12 22.31 -25.39 -13.63
C ASP A 12 22.45 -24.56 -14.94
N VAL A 13 21.46 -23.71 -15.30
CA VAL A 13 21.56 -22.80 -16.47
C VAL A 13 22.23 -21.48 -16.05
N ARG A 14 23.44 -21.56 -15.50
CA ARG A 14 24.24 -20.39 -15.15
C ARG A 14 25.11 -19.99 -16.33
N SER A 15 25.12 -18.70 -16.65
CA SER A 15 26.07 -18.17 -17.63
C SER A 15 27.49 -18.22 -17.07
N ILE A 16 28.50 -18.30 -17.95
CA ILE A 16 29.92 -18.18 -17.58
C ILE A 16 30.16 -16.88 -16.79
N GLN A 17 29.46 -15.81 -17.15
CA GLN A 17 29.52 -14.52 -16.43
C GLN A 17 28.96 -14.64 -15.00
N THR A 18 27.88 -15.39 -14.79
CA THR A 18 27.31 -15.66 -13.46
C THR A 18 28.30 -16.42 -12.58
N GLU A 19 28.94 -17.46 -13.11
CA GLU A 19 29.96 -18.22 -12.37
C GLU A 19 31.18 -17.37 -12.03
N THR A 20 31.65 -16.56 -12.97
CA THR A 20 32.78 -15.63 -12.75
C THR A 20 32.45 -14.63 -11.65
N THR A 21 31.24 -14.06 -11.68
CA THR A 21 30.76 -13.13 -10.65
C THR A 21 30.68 -13.80 -9.27
N LEU A 22 30.14 -15.02 -9.19
CA LEU A 22 30.08 -15.79 -7.94
C LEU A 22 31.48 -16.08 -7.39
N ARG A 23 32.42 -16.46 -8.26
CA ARG A 23 33.80 -16.72 -7.86
C ARG A 23 34.47 -15.47 -7.28
N ASN A 24 34.26 -14.32 -7.92
CA ASN A 24 34.79 -13.03 -7.46
C ASN A 24 34.18 -12.59 -6.13
N LEU A 25 32.87 -12.70 -5.97
CA LEU A 25 32.16 -12.36 -4.73
C LEU A 25 32.62 -13.22 -3.55
N LEU A 26 32.88 -14.51 -3.79
CA LEU A 26 33.26 -15.45 -2.75
C LEU A 26 34.77 -15.53 -2.52
N GLN A 27 35.58 -14.95 -3.41
CA GLN A 27 37.04 -15.00 -3.36
C GLN A 27 37.58 -16.44 -3.24
N ILE A 28 36.96 -17.39 -3.93
CA ILE A 28 37.30 -18.82 -3.84
C ILE A 28 38.36 -19.17 -4.88
N SER A 29 39.54 -19.58 -4.40
CA SER A 29 40.60 -20.14 -5.23
C SER A 29 40.48 -21.65 -5.44
N ASP A 30 39.88 -22.40 -4.49
CA ASP A 30 39.72 -23.86 -4.57
C ASP A 30 38.58 -24.27 -5.54
N PRO A 31 38.89 -24.90 -6.69
CA PRO A 31 37.88 -25.32 -7.65
C PRO A 31 36.90 -26.36 -7.10
N LYS A 32 37.34 -27.24 -6.17
CA LYS A 32 36.48 -28.28 -5.60
C LYS A 32 35.44 -27.68 -4.66
N LEU A 33 35.83 -26.73 -3.82
CA LEU A 33 34.91 -26.00 -2.96
C LEU A 33 33.95 -25.13 -3.77
N PHE A 34 34.42 -24.46 -4.82
CA PHE A 34 33.56 -23.70 -5.72
C PHE A 34 32.51 -24.60 -6.40
N LYS A 35 32.92 -25.79 -6.88
CA LYS A 35 32.00 -26.78 -7.45
C LYS A 35 30.91 -27.22 -6.45
N LYS A 36 31.23 -27.33 -5.15
CA LYS A 36 30.23 -27.60 -4.11
C LYS A 36 29.20 -26.48 -4.00
N VAL A 37 29.63 -25.21 -4.01
CA VAL A 37 28.72 -24.06 -4.05
C VAL A 37 27.83 -24.10 -5.29
N LEU A 38 28.41 -24.39 -6.46
CA LEU A 38 27.63 -24.47 -7.69
C LEU A 38 26.61 -25.61 -7.66
N SER A 39 26.97 -26.76 -7.09
CA SER A 39 26.08 -27.93 -6.97
C SER A 39 25.02 -27.81 -5.87
N ALA A 40 25.14 -26.81 -4.98
CA ALA A 40 24.20 -26.61 -3.89
C ALA A 40 22.82 -26.23 -4.43
N ARG A 41 21.77 -26.72 -3.77
CA ARG A 41 20.38 -26.44 -4.16
C ARG A 41 19.78 -25.24 -3.46
N ASN A 42 20.41 -24.77 -2.38
CA ASN A 42 19.86 -23.73 -1.53
C ASN A 42 20.96 -22.96 -0.77
N LEU A 43 20.70 -21.67 -0.56
CA LEU A 43 21.39 -20.82 0.41
C LEU A 43 20.51 -20.66 1.65
N SER A 44 21.09 -20.70 2.85
CA SER A 44 20.35 -20.30 4.05
C SER A 44 21.21 -19.58 5.08
N HIS A 45 20.61 -18.62 5.78
CA HIS A 45 21.19 -17.96 6.94
C HIS A 45 20.61 -18.46 8.27
N HIS A 46 19.70 -19.43 8.22
CA HIS A 46 19.13 -20.09 9.39
C HIS A 46 19.63 -21.53 9.48
N SER A 47 20.34 -21.85 10.56
CA SER A 47 20.95 -23.16 10.78
C SER A 47 19.95 -24.32 10.71
N ALA A 48 18.74 -24.12 11.25
CA ALA A 48 17.66 -25.12 11.22
C ALA A 48 17.16 -25.49 9.82
N ASN A 49 17.45 -24.67 8.80
CA ASN A 49 17.00 -24.90 7.43
C ASN A 49 18.04 -25.61 6.55
N ILE A 50 19.29 -25.73 7.01
CA ILE A 50 20.38 -26.33 6.23
C ILE A 50 20.14 -27.82 6.03
N ARG A 51 20.14 -28.26 4.78
CA ARG A 51 20.12 -29.67 4.37
C ARG A 51 21.49 -30.11 3.85
N LEU A 52 21.61 -31.41 3.55
CA LEU A 52 22.83 -31.98 2.99
C LEU A 52 23.17 -31.28 1.66
N GLY A 53 24.37 -30.70 1.57
CA GLY A 53 24.87 -30.01 0.37
C GLY A 53 24.48 -28.54 0.24
N ASP A 54 23.62 -28.01 1.13
CA ASP A 54 23.27 -26.58 1.12
C ASP A 54 24.46 -25.70 1.55
N VAL A 55 24.39 -24.41 1.23
CA VAL A 55 25.36 -23.41 1.69
C VAL A 55 24.78 -22.62 2.85
N PHE A 56 25.52 -22.59 3.96
CA PHE A 56 25.17 -21.77 5.12
C PHE A 56 25.89 -20.43 5.08
N ILE A 57 25.16 -19.32 5.29
CA ILE A 57 25.72 -17.96 5.37
C ILE A 57 25.62 -17.49 6.82
N ALA A 58 26.77 -17.38 7.48
CA ALA A 58 26.87 -17.04 8.90
C ALA A 58 26.79 -15.52 9.14
N LEU A 59 25.58 -14.96 9.05
CA LEU A 59 25.33 -13.52 9.27
C LEU A 59 25.51 -13.12 10.75
N ALA A 60 26.04 -11.93 10.99
CA ALA A 60 25.97 -11.29 12.30
C ALA A 60 24.61 -10.59 12.47
N GLY A 61 23.79 -11.06 13.41
CA GLY A 61 22.53 -10.43 13.79
C GLY A 61 22.69 -9.48 14.98
N LYS A 62 21.61 -8.77 15.34
CA LYS A 62 21.59 -7.83 16.48
C LYS A 62 21.72 -8.52 17.84
N THR A 63 21.17 -9.74 17.97
CA THR A 63 21.12 -10.50 19.23
C THR A 63 22.08 -11.68 19.23
N LEU A 64 22.20 -12.39 18.10
CA LEU A 64 23.02 -13.58 17.96
C LEU A 64 23.85 -13.53 16.68
N HIS A 65 25.06 -14.06 16.76
CA HIS A 65 25.95 -14.21 15.61
C HIS A 65 25.76 -15.61 14.99
N GLY A 66 25.46 -15.66 13.69
CA GLY A 66 25.19 -16.90 12.93
C GLY A 66 26.34 -17.90 12.97
N ALA A 67 27.58 -17.42 13.05
CA ALA A 67 28.76 -18.28 13.21
C ALA A 67 28.74 -19.18 14.46
N ARG A 68 27.97 -18.84 15.51
CA ARG A 68 27.76 -19.71 16.68
C ARG A 68 27.13 -21.07 16.30
N PHE A 69 26.43 -21.13 15.17
CA PHE A 69 25.76 -22.34 14.71
C PHE A 69 26.58 -23.15 13.69
N ILE A 70 27.79 -22.72 13.33
CA ILE A 70 28.65 -23.46 12.38
C ILE A 70 28.88 -24.92 12.83
N PRO A 71 29.21 -25.22 14.10
CA PRO A 71 29.39 -26.60 14.56
C PRO A 71 28.16 -27.49 14.30
N THR A 72 26.95 -26.92 14.38
CA THR A 72 25.69 -27.64 14.16
C THR A 72 25.35 -27.90 12.69
N VAL A 73 26.00 -27.21 11.75
CA VAL A 73 25.67 -27.32 10.32
C VAL A 73 26.81 -27.81 9.45
N ILE A 74 28.07 -27.69 9.87
CA ILE A 74 29.25 -27.92 9.04
C ILE A 74 29.34 -29.33 8.45
N ASN A 75 28.82 -30.34 9.16
CA ASN A 75 28.83 -31.73 8.69
C ASN A 75 27.90 -31.94 7.49
N ARG A 76 26.72 -31.32 7.49
CA ARG A 76 25.73 -31.40 6.41
C ARG A 76 25.90 -30.35 5.32
N ALA A 77 26.41 -29.18 5.65
CA ALA A 77 26.62 -28.11 4.68
C ALA A 77 27.65 -28.53 3.62
N GLY A 78 27.37 -28.19 2.36
CA GLY A 78 28.33 -28.30 1.27
C GLY A 78 29.45 -27.28 1.41
N ALA A 79 29.09 -26.06 1.83
CA ALA A 79 30.01 -24.99 2.16
C ALA A 79 29.41 -24.04 3.23
N VAL A 80 30.27 -23.28 3.91
CA VAL A 80 29.86 -22.28 4.91
C VAL A 80 30.57 -20.95 4.62
N ILE A 81 29.80 -19.89 4.41
CA ILE A 81 30.31 -18.54 4.15
C ILE A 81 30.34 -17.77 5.47
N VAL A 82 31.50 -17.24 5.84
CA VAL A 82 31.77 -16.66 7.15
C VAL A 82 32.85 -15.58 7.07
N THR A 83 32.90 -14.64 8.01
CA THR A 83 33.96 -13.62 8.07
C THR A 83 35.21 -14.12 8.79
N ARG A 84 36.38 -13.54 8.48
CA ARG A 84 37.64 -13.89 9.13
C ARG A 84 37.59 -13.71 10.65
N ALA A 85 36.99 -12.62 11.12
CA ALA A 85 36.82 -12.35 12.55
C ALA A 85 35.94 -13.41 13.22
N ALA A 86 34.86 -13.84 12.57
CA ALA A 86 33.99 -14.89 13.09
C ALA A 86 34.67 -16.26 13.12
N VAL A 87 35.52 -16.59 12.14
CA VAL A 87 36.32 -17.83 12.17
C VAL A 87 37.24 -17.86 13.40
N ARG A 88 37.99 -16.78 13.65
CA ARG A 88 38.88 -16.67 14.82
C ARG A 88 38.14 -16.80 16.14
N LYS A 89 36.88 -16.34 16.21
CA LYS A 89 36.09 -16.35 17.44
C LYS A 89 35.32 -17.65 17.68
N PHE A 90 34.78 -18.27 16.64
CA PHE A 90 33.79 -19.35 16.77
C PHE A 90 34.22 -20.70 16.17
N CYS A 91 35.30 -20.73 15.38
CA CYS A 91 35.68 -21.91 14.59
C CYS A 91 37.07 -22.47 14.95
N THR A 92 37.70 -22.02 16.04
CA THR A 92 39.02 -22.47 16.50
C THR A 92 39.05 -23.96 16.82
N HIS A 93 37.95 -24.53 17.32
CA HIS A 93 37.86 -25.95 17.65
C HIS A 93 37.53 -26.87 16.47
N LEU A 94 37.28 -26.32 15.26
CA LEU A 94 36.95 -27.15 14.10
C LEU A 94 38.17 -27.93 13.60
N ALA A 95 37.99 -29.24 13.36
CA ALA A 95 39.00 -30.08 12.73
C ALA A 95 39.42 -29.55 11.34
N PRO A 96 40.68 -29.74 10.91
CA PRO A 96 41.17 -29.25 9.61
C PRO A 96 40.31 -29.66 8.42
N SER A 97 39.82 -30.90 8.41
CA SER A 97 38.93 -31.41 7.37
C SER A 97 37.62 -30.61 7.24
N LEU A 98 37.06 -30.14 8.36
CA LEU A 98 35.84 -29.32 8.37
C LEU A 98 36.13 -27.85 8.00
N ARG A 99 37.32 -27.34 8.35
CA ARG A 99 37.75 -25.98 7.95
C ARG A 99 37.84 -25.81 6.43
N SER A 100 38.11 -26.89 5.69
CA SER A 100 38.12 -26.88 4.22
C SER A 100 36.77 -26.51 3.58
N LYS A 101 35.66 -26.55 4.33
CA LYS A 101 34.33 -26.12 3.86
C LYS A 101 34.05 -24.63 4.09
N LEU A 102 34.93 -23.92 4.80
CA LEU A 102 34.74 -22.51 5.12
C LEU A 102 35.19 -21.62 3.95
N ILE A 103 34.30 -20.74 3.52
CA ILE A 103 34.56 -19.68 2.55
C ILE A 103 34.65 -18.38 3.34
N ILE A 104 35.84 -17.78 3.38
CA ILE A 104 36.10 -16.59 4.18
C ILE A 104 35.91 -15.35 3.31
N VAL A 105 34.94 -14.52 3.68
CA VAL A 105 34.62 -13.28 2.97
C VAL A 105 34.83 -12.05 3.86
N PRO A 106 35.07 -10.85 3.29
CA PRO A 106 35.23 -9.62 4.08
C PRO A 106 33.98 -9.25 4.88
N SER A 107 32.80 -9.37 4.27
CA SER A 107 31.51 -9.08 4.90
C SER A 107 30.43 -10.00 4.35
N THR A 108 29.82 -10.79 5.23
CA THR A 108 28.69 -11.65 4.87
C THR A 108 27.43 -10.84 4.53
N GLN A 109 27.23 -9.70 5.19
CA GLN A 109 26.06 -8.84 4.99
C GLN A 109 26.12 -8.15 3.62
N ASN A 110 27.29 -7.64 3.23
CA ASN A 110 27.42 -6.86 2.00
C ASN A 110 27.26 -7.73 0.75
N ILE A 111 27.72 -8.99 0.80
CA ILE A 111 27.61 -9.89 -0.36
C ILE A 111 26.28 -10.64 -0.41
N ALA A 112 25.48 -10.65 0.66
CA ALA A 112 24.32 -11.54 0.77
C ALA A 112 23.31 -11.37 -0.36
N ALA A 113 23.01 -10.12 -0.74
CA ALA A 113 22.05 -9.83 -1.81
C ALA A 113 22.59 -10.28 -3.18
N ASP A 114 23.78 -9.84 -3.56
CA ASP A 114 24.39 -10.14 -4.86
C ASP A 114 24.71 -11.62 -5.01
N LEU A 115 25.25 -12.25 -3.95
CA LEU A 115 25.47 -13.69 -3.91
C LEU A 115 24.18 -14.45 -4.16
N SER A 116 23.09 -14.06 -3.48
CA SER A 116 21.81 -14.77 -3.61
C SER A 116 21.18 -14.57 -4.98
N ALA A 117 21.23 -13.35 -5.52
CA ALA A 117 20.74 -13.07 -6.87
C ALA A 117 21.52 -13.90 -7.90
N ASN A 118 22.85 -13.91 -7.86
CA ASN A 118 23.65 -14.72 -8.78
C ASN A 118 23.43 -16.23 -8.58
N PHE A 119 23.34 -16.69 -7.33
CA PHE A 119 23.13 -18.11 -7.03
C PHE A 119 21.82 -18.63 -7.61
N TYR A 120 20.75 -17.82 -7.52
CA TYR A 120 19.42 -18.11 -8.05
C TYR A 120 19.17 -17.57 -9.46
N ASN A 121 20.23 -17.15 -10.17
CA ASN A 121 20.20 -16.67 -11.56
C ASN A 121 19.27 -15.46 -11.81
N HIS A 122 19.37 -14.44 -10.95
CA HIS A 122 18.70 -13.14 -11.05
C HIS A 122 17.18 -13.26 -11.31
N PRO A 123 16.43 -13.93 -10.42
CA PRO A 123 15.03 -14.29 -10.69
C PRO A 123 14.12 -13.08 -10.95
N SER A 124 14.41 -11.92 -10.34
CA SER A 124 13.66 -10.68 -10.57
C SER A 124 13.76 -10.12 -11.99
N ARG A 125 14.75 -10.53 -12.79
CA ARG A 125 14.86 -10.11 -14.20
C ARG A 125 13.82 -10.79 -15.08
N HIS A 126 13.32 -11.95 -14.64
CA HIS A 126 12.30 -12.73 -15.32
C HIS A 126 10.89 -12.50 -14.75
N LEU A 127 10.77 -11.64 -13.74
CA LEU A 127 9.52 -11.31 -13.06
C LEU A 127 9.24 -9.82 -13.17
N SER A 128 7.96 -9.47 -13.35
CA SER A 128 7.51 -8.09 -13.19
C SER A 128 7.28 -7.81 -11.71
N VAL A 129 8.34 -7.45 -10.99
CA VAL A 129 8.25 -7.10 -9.57
C VAL A 129 7.79 -5.66 -9.39
N THR A 130 6.69 -5.47 -8.68
CA THR A 130 6.16 -4.16 -8.25
C THR A 130 6.35 -4.03 -6.74
N ALA A 131 7.26 -3.15 -6.32
CA ALA A 131 7.56 -2.91 -4.92
C ALA A 131 6.69 -1.78 -4.34
N ILE A 132 6.10 -1.99 -3.17
CA ILE A 132 5.13 -1.08 -2.55
C ILE A 132 5.68 -0.59 -1.21
N THR A 133 5.96 0.71 -1.12
CA THR A 133 6.39 1.37 0.12
C THR A 133 5.37 2.41 0.61
N GLY A 134 5.58 2.86 1.84
CA GLY A 134 4.73 3.83 2.53
C GLY A 134 4.58 3.49 4.01
N THR A 135 4.00 4.40 4.78
CA THR A 135 3.69 4.15 6.21
C THR A 135 2.51 3.18 6.29
N ASN A 136 1.37 3.54 5.72
CA ASN A 136 0.13 2.74 5.75
C ASN A 136 -0.27 2.23 4.36
N GLY A 137 -1.14 1.21 4.32
CA GLY A 137 -1.80 0.76 3.08
C GLY A 137 -1.04 -0.24 2.20
N LYS A 138 0.21 -0.60 2.51
CA LYS A 138 1.01 -1.58 1.73
C LYS A 138 0.29 -2.94 1.58
N THR A 139 -0.13 -3.52 2.70
CA THR A 139 -0.88 -4.79 2.73
C THR A 139 -2.26 -4.68 2.08
N SER A 140 -2.97 -3.56 2.27
CA SER A 140 -4.26 -3.35 1.60
C SER A 140 -4.09 -3.28 0.08
N LEU A 141 -3.08 -2.55 -0.40
CA LEU A 141 -2.79 -2.39 -1.81
C LEU A 141 -2.35 -3.71 -2.47
N THR A 142 -1.43 -4.46 -1.85
CA THR A 142 -1.03 -5.80 -2.35
C THR A 142 -2.21 -6.76 -2.43
N TRP A 143 -3.12 -6.72 -1.45
CA TRP A 143 -4.33 -7.53 -1.47
C TRP A 143 -5.29 -7.13 -2.59
N ILE A 144 -5.54 -5.83 -2.78
CA ILE A 144 -6.37 -5.33 -3.90
C ILE A 144 -5.76 -5.72 -5.24
N LEU A 145 -4.44 -5.54 -5.40
CA LEU A 145 -3.69 -5.94 -6.58
C LEU A 145 -3.83 -7.43 -6.85
N GLU A 146 -3.73 -8.28 -5.83
CA GLU A 146 -3.94 -9.72 -5.96
C GLU A 146 -5.34 -10.05 -6.50
N GLN A 147 -6.39 -9.53 -5.84
CA GLN A 147 -7.77 -9.84 -6.20
C GLN A 147 -8.12 -9.37 -7.61
N LEU A 148 -7.71 -8.15 -7.97
CA LEU A 148 -7.92 -7.63 -9.32
C LEU A 148 -7.10 -8.42 -10.34
N SER A 149 -5.88 -8.83 -10.01
CA SER A 149 -5.05 -9.66 -10.90
C SER A 149 -5.68 -11.03 -11.18
N LEU A 150 -6.30 -11.65 -10.18
CA LEU A 150 -7.04 -12.91 -10.36
C LEU A 150 -8.23 -12.73 -11.29
N ALA A 151 -8.98 -11.62 -11.16
CA ALA A 151 -10.08 -11.28 -12.07
C ALA A 151 -9.60 -11.07 -13.52
N LEU A 152 -8.33 -10.70 -13.69
CA LEU A 152 -7.64 -10.56 -14.98
C LEU A 152 -6.90 -11.81 -15.43
N LYS A 153 -7.07 -12.92 -14.70
CA LYS A 153 -6.40 -14.19 -14.95
C LYS A 153 -4.86 -14.08 -15.02
N LEU A 154 -4.29 -13.12 -14.30
CA LEU A 154 -2.84 -12.98 -14.19
C LEU A 154 -2.29 -14.01 -13.20
N ARG A 155 -1.04 -14.42 -13.41
CA ARG A 155 -0.28 -15.29 -12.49
C ARG A 155 0.53 -14.41 -11.55
N THR A 156 0.15 -14.38 -10.28
CA THR A 156 0.66 -13.38 -9.34
C THR A 156 1.22 -13.98 -8.06
N GLY A 157 2.29 -13.36 -7.57
CA GLY A 157 2.91 -13.63 -6.28
C GLY A 157 2.76 -12.45 -5.34
N ILE A 158 2.53 -12.73 -4.06
CA ILE A 158 2.52 -11.76 -2.96
C ILE A 158 3.66 -12.08 -2.00
N ILE A 159 4.40 -11.04 -1.64
CA ILE A 159 5.42 -11.08 -0.59
C ILE A 159 5.12 -9.93 0.37
N GLY A 160 4.63 -10.23 1.57
CA GLY A 160 4.21 -9.16 2.47
C GLY A 160 3.98 -9.59 3.91
N THR A 161 3.27 -8.74 4.65
CA THR A 161 3.10 -8.87 6.11
C THR A 161 2.32 -10.13 6.52
N ILE A 162 1.34 -10.54 5.71
CA ILE A 162 0.45 -11.65 6.05
C ILE A 162 1.11 -13.00 5.72
N SER A 163 1.62 -13.13 4.49
CA SER A 163 2.22 -14.37 4.02
C SER A 163 3.01 -14.13 2.73
N ILE A 164 3.76 -15.14 2.34
CA ILE A 164 4.36 -15.26 1.03
C ILE A 164 3.65 -16.38 0.29
N HIS A 165 3.00 -16.05 -0.81
CA HIS A 165 2.21 -17.00 -1.58
C HIS A 165 2.12 -16.58 -3.05
N TYR A 166 1.64 -17.48 -3.88
CA TYR A 166 1.25 -17.16 -5.24
C TYR A 166 -0.08 -17.82 -5.59
N LYS A 167 -0.73 -17.28 -6.63
CA LYS A 167 -1.95 -17.83 -7.21
C LYS A 167 -1.89 -17.75 -8.73
N THR A 168 -2.58 -18.69 -9.37
CA THR A 168 -2.79 -18.70 -10.83
C THR A 168 -4.28 -18.79 -11.12
N ALA A 169 -4.70 -18.29 -12.28
CA ALA A 169 -6.10 -18.33 -12.69
C ALA A 169 -6.68 -19.75 -12.75
N LEU A 170 -5.85 -20.73 -13.12
CA LEU A 170 -6.20 -22.15 -13.19
C LEU A 170 -6.46 -22.76 -11.80
N HIS A 171 -5.90 -22.17 -10.74
CA HIS A 171 -6.04 -22.62 -9.36
C HIS A 171 -6.50 -21.50 -8.42
N ALA A 172 -7.46 -20.66 -8.86
CA ALA A 172 -7.90 -19.50 -8.07
C ALA A 172 -8.45 -19.88 -6.66
N LYS A 173 -8.92 -21.11 -6.48
CA LYS A 173 -9.39 -21.64 -5.18
C LYS A 173 -8.27 -22.22 -4.29
N GLN A 174 -7.07 -22.42 -4.81
CA GLN A 174 -5.94 -23.02 -4.08
C GLN A 174 -4.80 -22.00 -3.99
N THR A 175 -4.58 -21.48 -2.78
CA THR A 175 -3.44 -20.60 -2.51
C THR A 175 -2.20 -21.45 -2.27
N SER A 176 -1.17 -21.30 -3.09
CA SER A 176 0.12 -21.93 -2.84
C SER A 176 0.88 -21.09 -1.82
N ILE A 177 0.61 -21.35 -0.54
CA ILE A 177 1.34 -20.71 0.57
C ILE A 177 2.75 -21.29 0.58
N LEU A 178 3.74 -20.44 0.31
CA LEU A 178 5.15 -20.83 0.41
C LEU A 178 5.59 -20.85 1.86
N THR A 179 5.11 -19.87 2.64
CA THR A 179 5.46 -19.70 4.06
C THR A 179 4.64 -18.59 4.69
N GLU A 180 4.40 -18.70 6.00
CA GLU A 180 4.02 -17.55 6.82
C GLU A 180 5.17 -16.54 6.85
N SER A 181 4.83 -15.25 6.95
CA SER A 181 5.80 -14.18 6.88
C SER A 181 6.30 -13.79 8.27
N ILE A 182 7.61 -13.91 8.51
CA ILE A 182 8.25 -13.43 9.75
C ILE A 182 8.47 -11.92 9.68
N ASN A 183 8.70 -11.38 8.49
CA ASN A 183 8.96 -9.97 8.24
C ASN A 183 8.17 -9.51 7.02
N THR A 184 7.59 -8.31 7.07
CA THR A 184 6.96 -7.66 5.90
C THR A 184 7.82 -7.71 4.64
N THR A 185 9.13 -7.56 4.80
CA THR A 185 10.13 -7.73 3.74
C THR A 185 11.14 -8.79 4.19
N PRO A 186 11.23 -9.96 3.52
CA PRO A 186 12.19 -11.01 3.89
C PRO A 186 13.64 -10.55 3.78
N HIS A 187 14.58 -11.29 4.41
CA HIS A 187 16.01 -11.07 4.20
C HIS A 187 16.37 -11.33 2.72
N ALA A 188 17.42 -10.69 2.20
CA ALA A 188 17.79 -10.77 0.77
C ALA A 188 17.95 -12.22 0.26
N ILE A 189 18.53 -13.10 1.09
CA ILE A 189 18.70 -14.53 0.79
C ILE A 189 17.35 -15.21 0.55
N ASP A 190 16.39 -15.00 1.47
CA ASP A 190 15.06 -15.60 1.38
C ASP A 190 14.24 -14.95 0.25
N LEU A 191 14.38 -13.65 0.05
CA LEU A 191 13.69 -12.92 -1.02
C LEU A 191 14.09 -13.46 -2.39
N GLN A 192 15.37 -13.61 -2.67
CA GLN A 192 15.86 -14.15 -3.94
C GLN A 192 15.41 -15.62 -4.13
N HIS A 193 15.44 -16.43 -3.07
CA HIS A 193 14.94 -17.80 -3.14
C HIS A 193 13.44 -17.84 -3.46
N VAL A 194 12.62 -17.04 -2.78
CA VAL A 194 11.17 -16.95 -3.01
C VAL A 194 10.88 -16.50 -4.45
N LEU A 195 11.59 -15.49 -4.96
CA LEU A 195 11.43 -15.03 -6.34
C LEU A 195 11.81 -16.14 -7.34
N ALA A 196 12.88 -16.89 -7.08
CA ALA A 196 13.24 -18.04 -7.92
C ALA A 196 12.17 -19.14 -7.92
N VAL A 197 11.57 -19.42 -6.75
CA VAL A 197 10.44 -20.36 -6.64
C VAL A 197 9.23 -19.83 -7.43
N MET A 198 8.93 -18.54 -7.35
CA MET A 198 7.84 -17.93 -8.13
C MET A 198 8.10 -18.03 -9.64
N HIS A 199 9.33 -17.75 -10.09
CA HIS A 199 9.75 -17.91 -11.48
C HIS A 199 9.62 -19.36 -11.95
N GLU A 200 10.05 -20.34 -11.15
CA GLU A 200 9.90 -21.77 -11.44
C GLU A 200 8.44 -22.18 -11.65
N ASN A 201 7.53 -21.58 -10.87
CA ASN A 201 6.10 -21.84 -10.97
C ASN A 201 5.41 -20.92 -12.00
N ALA A 202 6.20 -20.33 -12.89
CA ALA A 202 5.76 -19.49 -13.99
C ALA A 202 4.84 -18.34 -13.53
N ILE A 203 5.18 -17.70 -12.42
CA ILE A 203 4.54 -16.45 -12.00
C ILE A 203 5.07 -15.30 -12.86
N ASP A 204 4.20 -14.37 -13.26
CA ASP A 204 4.58 -13.25 -14.11
C ASP A 204 4.79 -11.96 -13.31
N HIS A 205 3.91 -11.71 -12.34
CA HIS A 205 3.87 -10.45 -11.59
C HIS A 205 4.01 -10.72 -10.10
N VAL A 206 4.87 -9.96 -9.43
CA VAL A 206 5.07 -10.09 -7.98
C VAL A 206 4.80 -8.75 -7.32
N PHE A 207 3.89 -8.71 -6.35
CA PHE A 207 3.65 -7.54 -5.53
C PHE A 207 4.35 -7.70 -4.19
N LEU A 208 5.38 -6.88 -3.95
CA LEU A 208 6.28 -6.97 -2.82
C LEU A 208 6.10 -5.78 -1.88
N GLU A 209 5.75 -6.03 -0.61
CA GLU A 209 5.78 -4.97 0.42
C GLU A 209 7.24 -4.62 0.78
N ALA A 210 7.65 -3.38 0.44
CA ALA A 210 8.97 -2.83 0.72
C ALA A 210 8.93 -1.93 1.97
N SER A 211 9.16 -2.53 3.14
CA SER A 211 9.27 -1.83 4.42
C SER A 211 10.50 -0.91 4.46
N SER A 212 10.47 0.15 5.26
CA SER A 212 11.63 1.04 5.42
C SER A 212 12.84 0.31 6.01
N HIS A 213 12.60 -0.65 6.92
CA HIS A 213 13.63 -1.51 7.46
C HIS A 213 14.25 -2.37 6.37
N GLY A 214 13.43 -2.99 5.52
CA GLY A 214 13.92 -3.81 4.40
C GLY A 214 14.75 -3.02 3.40
N LEU A 215 14.36 -1.78 3.11
CA LEU A 215 15.13 -0.87 2.25
C LEU A 215 16.45 -0.43 2.91
N LYS A 216 16.42 0.00 4.18
CA LYS A 216 17.61 0.45 4.91
C LYS A 216 18.62 -0.67 5.13
N GLU A 217 18.15 -1.89 5.38
CA GLU A 217 18.97 -3.09 5.55
C GLU A 217 19.31 -3.78 4.22
N GLN A 218 19.09 -3.11 3.09
CA GLN A 218 19.49 -3.61 1.76
C GLN A 218 18.88 -4.96 1.38
N ARG A 219 17.72 -5.32 1.95
CA ARG A 219 17.06 -6.60 1.67
C ARG A 219 16.61 -6.75 0.22
N LEU A 220 16.39 -5.62 -0.48
CA LEU A 220 16.02 -5.57 -1.89
C LEU A 220 17.19 -5.21 -2.84
N ALA A 221 18.43 -5.08 -2.34
CA ALA A 221 19.54 -4.47 -3.11
C ALA A 221 19.78 -5.09 -4.50
N ALA A 222 19.62 -6.41 -4.62
CA ALA A 222 19.77 -7.16 -5.87
C ALA A 222 18.42 -7.56 -6.51
N THR A 223 17.34 -6.81 -6.24
CA THR A 223 16.01 -7.07 -6.81
C THR A 223 15.70 -6.08 -7.91
N ASP A 224 15.61 -6.57 -9.15
CA ASP A 224 15.19 -5.78 -10.31
C ASP A 224 13.67 -5.50 -10.26
N LEU A 225 13.32 -4.23 -10.13
CA LEU A 225 11.95 -3.72 -10.08
C LEU A 225 11.46 -3.30 -11.48
N LYS A 226 10.24 -3.71 -11.82
CA LYS A 226 9.50 -3.17 -12.96
C LYS A 226 8.74 -1.91 -12.58
N SER A 227 8.21 -1.88 -11.35
CA SER A 227 7.50 -0.73 -10.83
C SER A 227 7.72 -0.53 -9.33
N ALA A 228 7.56 0.70 -8.87
CA ALA A 228 7.45 1.04 -7.47
C ALA A 228 6.23 1.92 -7.19
N ILE A 229 5.57 1.68 -6.05
CA ILE A 229 4.42 2.46 -5.59
C ILE A 229 4.73 3.05 -4.21
N PHE A 230 4.52 4.36 -4.06
CA PHE A 230 4.59 5.05 -2.76
C PHE A 230 3.19 5.48 -2.34
N THR A 231 2.62 4.80 -1.33
CA THR A 231 1.24 5.04 -0.88
C THR A 231 1.09 6.38 -0.14
N ASN A 232 1.74 6.51 1.02
CA ASN A 232 1.68 7.65 1.95
C ASN A 232 2.85 7.66 2.92
N PHE A 233 3.03 8.80 3.60
CA PHE A 233 4.03 8.97 4.65
C PHE A 233 3.44 9.71 5.85
N SER A 234 3.61 9.12 7.03
CA SER A 234 3.23 9.68 8.33
C SER A 234 4.21 9.19 9.41
N HIS A 235 4.17 9.82 10.58
CA HIS A 235 5.00 9.47 11.74
C HIS A 235 4.82 8.00 12.15
N ASP A 236 5.91 7.24 12.16
CA ASP A 236 5.99 5.83 12.56
C ASP A 236 7.47 5.40 12.64
N HIS A 237 7.75 4.27 13.31
CA HIS A 237 9.06 3.59 13.32
C HIS A 237 10.27 4.40 13.85
N LEU A 238 10.06 5.40 14.71
CA LEU A 238 11.17 6.15 15.32
C LEU A 238 11.89 5.37 16.44
N ASP A 239 11.38 4.20 16.83
CA ASP A 239 12.10 3.19 17.62
C ASP A 239 13.30 2.59 16.87
N TYR A 240 13.35 2.73 15.54
CA TYR A 240 14.43 2.23 14.69
C TYR A 240 15.12 3.32 13.87
N HIS A 241 14.35 4.28 13.34
CA HIS A 241 14.89 5.38 12.56
C HIS A 241 15.32 6.53 13.48
N SER A 242 16.52 7.07 13.25
CA SER A 242 17.07 8.15 14.09
C SER A 242 16.30 9.46 13.95
N SER A 243 15.54 9.63 12.86
CA SER A 243 14.71 10.81 12.62
C SER A 243 13.65 10.51 11.56
N VAL A 244 12.66 11.41 11.44
CA VAL A 244 11.68 11.40 10.34
C VAL A 244 12.37 11.52 8.98
N ALA A 245 13.48 12.28 8.90
CA ALA A 245 14.27 12.42 7.67
C ALA A 245 14.96 11.10 7.28
N ASP A 246 15.56 10.39 8.24
CA ASP A 246 16.12 9.05 8.01
C ASP A 246 15.05 8.05 7.57
N TYR A 247 13.86 8.10 8.17
CA TYR A 247 12.73 7.27 7.77
C TYR A 247 12.27 7.55 6.34
N LEU A 248 12.15 8.82 5.95
CA LEU A 248 11.81 9.23 4.59
C LEU A 248 12.89 8.79 3.59
N ARG A 249 14.16 9.07 3.90
CA ARG A 249 15.30 8.69 3.06
C ARG A 249 15.30 7.18 2.80
N SER A 250 15.07 6.38 3.84
CA SER A 250 14.99 4.92 3.73
C SER A 250 13.91 4.46 2.74
N LYS A 251 12.74 5.11 2.71
CA LYS A 251 11.69 4.76 1.73
C LYS A 251 12.04 5.19 0.31
N LEU A 252 12.70 6.34 0.16
CA LEU A 252 13.09 6.87 -1.15
C LEU A 252 14.18 6.04 -1.83
N MET A 253 14.92 5.18 -1.11
CA MET A 253 15.85 4.21 -1.70
C MET A 253 15.19 3.31 -2.75
N ILE A 254 13.86 3.15 -2.71
CA ILE A 254 13.10 2.42 -3.74
C ILE A 254 13.27 3.03 -5.14
N LEU A 255 13.51 4.35 -5.25
CA LEU A 255 13.74 5.04 -6.51
C LEU A 255 15.11 4.68 -7.10
N GLU A 256 16.14 4.59 -6.26
CA GLU A 256 17.47 4.14 -6.67
C GLU A 256 17.43 2.68 -7.15
N LEU A 257 16.71 1.82 -6.43
CA LEU A 257 16.50 0.42 -6.85
C LEU A 257 15.80 0.36 -8.22
N LEU A 258 14.70 1.11 -8.39
CA LEU A 258 13.99 1.18 -9.65
C LEU A 258 14.89 1.71 -10.77
N GLN A 259 15.66 2.77 -10.53
CA GLN A 259 16.59 3.31 -11.52
C GLN A 259 17.62 2.28 -11.97
N LYS A 260 18.23 1.53 -11.04
CA LYS A 260 19.25 0.50 -11.31
C LYS A 260 18.68 -0.77 -11.96
N SER A 261 17.37 -0.97 -11.92
CA SER A 261 16.73 -2.18 -12.43
C SER A 261 16.84 -2.30 -13.95
N VAL A 262 17.08 -3.52 -14.45
CA VAL A 262 17.32 -3.80 -15.89
C VAL A 262 16.06 -3.69 -16.76
N HIS A 263 14.88 -3.64 -16.16
CA HIS A 263 13.61 -3.58 -16.90
C HIS A 263 13.50 -2.27 -17.71
N ALA A 264 12.99 -2.35 -18.94
CA ALA A 264 12.55 -1.18 -19.72
C ALA A 264 11.18 -0.68 -19.25
N ASN A 265 10.76 0.54 -19.63
CA ASN A 265 9.42 1.09 -19.32
C ASN A 265 9.05 0.97 -17.82
N LYS A 266 9.96 1.42 -16.96
CA LYS A 266 9.81 1.36 -15.50
C LYS A 266 8.77 2.38 -15.05
N ARG A 267 8.13 2.11 -13.92
CA ARG A 267 7.01 2.93 -13.44
C ARG A 267 7.13 3.30 -11.97
N PHE A 268 6.97 4.57 -11.66
CA PHE A 268 6.79 5.05 -10.29
C PHE A 268 5.38 5.63 -10.12
N LEU A 269 4.60 5.07 -9.20
CA LEU A 269 3.24 5.52 -8.90
C LEU A 269 3.21 6.16 -7.51
N ILE A 270 2.64 7.36 -7.41
CA ILE A 270 2.54 8.10 -6.14
C ILE A 270 1.25 8.93 -6.10
N SER A 271 0.67 9.06 -4.92
CA SER A 271 -0.46 9.98 -4.72
C SER A 271 0.04 11.44 -4.66
N LEU A 272 -0.68 12.38 -5.30
CA LEU A 272 -0.37 13.81 -5.24
C LEU A 272 -0.38 14.35 -3.82
N ARG A 273 -1.26 13.81 -2.96
CA ARG A 273 -1.29 14.10 -1.52
C ARG A 273 0.08 13.84 -0.88
N THR A 274 0.68 12.69 -1.15
CA THR A 274 1.98 12.30 -0.61
C THR A 274 3.11 13.11 -1.24
N LEU A 275 3.07 13.29 -2.55
CA LEU A 275 4.05 14.09 -3.28
C LEU A 275 4.15 15.51 -2.72
N HIS A 276 3.00 16.17 -2.52
CA HIS A 276 2.91 17.52 -1.99
C HIS A 276 3.29 17.60 -0.52
N ALA A 277 2.75 16.70 0.32
CA ALA A 277 3.03 16.69 1.76
C ALA A 277 4.53 16.57 2.05
N LEU A 278 5.28 15.88 1.19
CA LEU A 278 6.70 15.63 1.35
C LEU A 278 7.60 16.54 0.50
N LYS A 279 7.02 17.46 -0.28
CA LYS A 279 7.75 18.32 -1.23
C LYS A 279 8.72 17.53 -2.13
N LEU A 280 8.35 16.32 -2.54
CA LEU A 280 9.25 15.41 -3.29
C LEU A 280 9.47 15.81 -4.75
N GLN A 281 8.84 16.88 -5.23
CA GLN A 281 8.92 17.31 -6.63
C GLN A 281 10.37 17.50 -7.09
N SER A 282 11.20 18.17 -6.28
CA SER A 282 12.62 18.36 -6.57
C SER A 282 13.44 17.07 -6.45
N ILE A 283 13.03 16.16 -5.56
CA ILE A 283 13.69 14.86 -5.35
C ILE A 283 13.39 13.89 -6.49
N LEU A 284 12.20 13.96 -7.10
CA LEU A 284 11.82 13.13 -8.25
C LEU A 284 12.36 13.67 -9.58
N ALA A 285 12.76 14.95 -9.65
CA ALA A 285 13.24 15.56 -10.88
C ALA A 285 14.48 14.84 -11.47
N PRO A 286 15.49 14.42 -10.68
CA PRO A 286 16.59 13.58 -11.17
C PRO A 286 16.19 12.15 -11.55
N TYR A 287 14.94 11.74 -11.39
CA TYR A 287 14.48 10.41 -11.80
C TYR A 287 13.57 10.48 -13.04
N ALA A 288 13.22 11.69 -13.50
CA ALA A 288 12.38 11.93 -14.67
C ALA A 288 13.15 11.80 -16.01
N TYR A 289 13.81 10.65 -16.22
CA TYR A 289 14.57 10.35 -17.45
C TYR A 289 13.86 9.33 -18.37
N LYS A 290 14.41 9.16 -19.59
CA LYS A 290 13.83 8.50 -20.79
C LYS A 290 13.01 7.20 -20.59
N ASP A 291 13.20 6.45 -19.51
CA ASP A 291 12.57 5.13 -19.28
C ASP A 291 11.73 5.01 -17.99
N LEU A 292 11.53 6.10 -17.22
CA LEU A 292 10.68 6.11 -16.03
C LEU A 292 9.37 6.86 -16.26
N GLN A 293 8.25 6.15 -16.22
CA GLN A 293 6.91 6.73 -16.25
C GLN A 293 6.44 7.07 -14.84
N LEU A 294 6.04 8.32 -14.64
CA LEU A 294 5.41 8.80 -13.40
C LEU A 294 3.89 8.79 -13.54
N GLY A 295 3.22 8.03 -12.67
CA GLY A 295 1.76 8.03 -12.54
C GLY A 295 1.34 8.76 -11.27
N LEU A 296 0.48 9.77 -11.43
CA LEU A 296 -0.01 10.60 -10.33
C LEU A 296 -1.48 10.33 -10.05
N LEU A 297 -1.81 10.01 -8.80
CA LEU A 297 -3.19 9.81 -8.35
C LEU A 297 -3.61 10.92 -7.37
N THR A 298 -4.79 11.51 -7.56
CA THR A 298 -5.34 12.53 -6.65
C THR A 298 -6.81 12.31 -6.36
N SER A 299 -7.33 12.83 -5.24
CA SER A 299 -8.78 12.85 -5.03
C SER A 299 -9.43 13.92 -5.91
N ASP A 300 -10.68 13.75 -6.31
CA ASP A 300 -11.41 14.75 -7.13
C ASP A 300 -11.54 16.11 -6.42
N THR A 301 -11.59 16.13 -5.08
CA THR A 301 -11.61 17.38 -4.29
C THR A 301 -10.30 18.16 -4.40
N LEU A 302 -9.15 17.46 -4.40
CA LEU A 302 -7.84 18.04 -4.64
C LEU A 302 -7.63 18.35 -6.12
N ALA A 303 -8.15 17.51 -7.03
CA ALA A 303 -8.10 17.76 -8.46
C ALA A 303 -8.82 19.06 -8.81
N ALA A 304 -10.02 19.29 -8.29
CA ALA A 304 -10.79 20.51 -8.54
C ALA A 304 -10.07 21.76 -8.02
N SER A 305 -9.49 21.75 -6.82
CA SER A 305 -8.78 22.92 -6.27
C SER A 305 -7.42 23.16 -6.95
N THR A 306 -6.77 22.12 -7.46
CA THR A 306 -5.49 22.23 -8.17
C THR A 306 -5.68 22.54 -9.66
N LEU A 307 -6.80 22.13 -10.28
CA LEU A 307 -7.16 22.40 -11.69
C LEU A 307 -7.97 23.69 -11.89
N ASN A 308 -8.78 24.13 -10.91
CA ASN A 308 -9.53 25.39 -10.99
C ASN A 308 -8.65 26.63 -10.79
N LYS A 309 -7.47 26.45 -10.20
CA LYS A 309 -6.39 27.40 -10.46
C LYS A 309 -5.91 27.03 -11.86
N ASN A 310 -6.22 27.89 -12.84
CA ASN A 310 -5.76 27.92 -14.24
C ASN A 310 -4.72 26.82 -14.60
N PRO A 311 -4.82 26.02 -15.68
CA PRO A 311 -3.84 24.96 -16.02
C PRO A 311 -2.37 25.44 -16.04
N HIS A 312 -2.15 26.73 -16.30
CA HIS A 312 -0.85 27.39 -16.14
C HIS A 312 -0.32 27.36 -14.71
N SER A 313 -1.18 27.35 -13.69
CA SER A 313 -0.91 27.30 -12.25
C SER A 313 -0.50 25.94 -11.71
N LEU A 314 -0.78 24.82 -12.38
CA LEU A 314 -0.16 23.53 -11.99
C LEU A 314 1.33 23.54 -12.35
N ASN A 315 1.64 24.01 -13.57
CA ASN A 315 3.01 24.31 -14.00
C ASN A 315 3.63 25.46 -13.18
N LYS A 316 2.87 26.52 -12.84
CA LYS A 316 3.32 27.64 -11.99
C LYS A 316 3.46 27.25 -10.52
N ALA A 317 2.68 26.33 -9.95
CA ALA A 317 2.85 25.85 -8.58
C ALA A 317 4.09 24.95 -8.45
N LEU A 318 4.42 24.24 -9.53
CA LEU A 318 5.70 23.57 -9.73
C LEU A 318 6.87 24.57 -9.96
N TYR A 319 6.58 25.84 -10.31
CA TYR A 319 7.58 26.90 -10.61
C TYR A 319 7.72 28.02 -9.55
N HIS A 320 6.69 28.35 -8.75
CA HIS A 320 6.60 29.59 -7.95
C HIS A 320 6.71 29.42 -6.43
N HIS A 321 6.88 28.21 -5.89
CA HIS A 321 7.14 28.07 -4.44
C HIS A 321 8.56 28.49 -4.00
N THR A 322 9.25 29.29 -4.81
CA THR A 322 10.64 29.77 -4.62
C THR A 322 10.76 31.23 -4.15
N LYS A 323 9.68 31.94 -3.85
CA LYS A 323 9.77 33.30 -3.28
C LYS A 323 8.97 33.43 -1.99
N GLY A 324 9.66 33.32 -0.86
CA GLY A 324 9.08 33.50 0.46
C GLY A 324 9.99 32.99 1.58
N ALA A 325 11.26 33.37 1.58
CA ALA A 325 12.12 33.30 2.76
C ALA A 325 12.83 34.66 2.88
N PRO A 326 12.77 35.35 4.02
CA PRO A 326 13.54 36.57 4.24
C PRO A 326 15.03 36.24 4.14
N ALA A 327 15.74 36.98 3.31
CA ALA A 327 17.17 36.79 3.08
C ALA A 327 17.96 37.31 4.28
N THR A 328 18.48 36.40 5.11
CA THR A 328 19.72 36.65 5.86
C THR A 328 20.85 35.92 5.13
N LYS A 329 21.74 36.69 4.49
CA LYS A 329 22.94 36.18 3.82
C LYS A 329 23.95 35.70 4.87
N PRO A 330 24.71 34.65 4.56
CA PRO A 330 26.15 34.85 4.44
C PRO A 330 26.69 34.43 3.06
N ALA A 331 27.78 35.08 2.70
CA ALA A 331 28.45 35.00 1.41
C ALA A 331 29.10 33.63 1.14
N ASN A 332 29.33 33.36 -0.14
CA ASN A 332 30.07 32.23 -0.74
C ASN A 332 29.22 31.06 -1.26
N TYR A 333 28.34 31.32 -2.24
CA TYR A 333 28.04 30.34 -3.29
C TYR A 333 28.01 31.05 -4.65
N ARG A 334 28.91 30.62 -5.57
CA ARG A 334 28.92 31.03 -6.97
C ARG A 334 27.57 30.67 -7.63
N ARG A 335 27.09 31.59 -8.47
CA ARG A 335 25.81 31.58 -9.21
C ARG A 335 25.42 30.18 -9.73
N ALA A 336 24.29 29.65 -9.25
CA ALA A 336 23.60 28.53 -9.88
C ALA A 336 22.90 28.99 -11.18
N PRO A 337 22.89 28.17 -12.25
CA PRO A 337 22.20 28.52 -13.49
C PRO A 337 20.67 28.53 -13.29
N PRO A 338 19.92 29.29 -14.11
CA PRO A 338 18.46 29.43 -13.99
C PRO A 338 17.74 28.09 -14.22
N PHE A 339 16.77 27.79 -13.35
CA PHE A 339 15.96 26.58 -13.33
C PHE A 339 15.21 26.33 -14.65
N LEU A 340 15.65 25.32 -15.42
CA LEU A 340 14.97 24.80 -16.61
C LEU A 340 13.66 24.05 -16.27
N PRO A 341 12.70 23.93 -17.21
CA PRO A 341 11.40 23.29 -16.97
C PRO A 341 11.58 21.77 -16.90
N LEU A 342 11.47 21.20 -15.70
CA LEU A 342 11.84 19.81 -15.35
C LEU A 342 10.75 18.75 -15.63
N ILE A 343 9.84 18.97 -16.58
CA ILE A 343 8.80 17.99 -16.92
C ILE A 343 8.82 17.72 -18.41
N ASN A 344 9.45 16.62 -18.82
CA ASN A 344 9.37 16.16 -20.20
C ASN A 344 7.94 15.64 -20.46
N HIS A 345 7.16 16.40 -21.21
CA HIS A 345 5.68 16.32 -21.23
C HIS A 345 5.09 15.11 -22.00
N SER A 346 5.90 14.17 -22.49
CA SER A 346 5.43 13.06 -23.35
C SER A 346 5.04 11.77 -22.61
N HIS A 347 5.36 11.60 -21.32
CA HIS A 347 5.22 10.29 -20.63
C HIS A 347 4.55 10.33 -19.24
N HIS A 348 3.84 11.40 -18.89
CA HIS A 348 3.22 11.57 -17.58
C HIS A 348 1.70 11.59 -17.64
N HIS A 349 1.06 10.84 -16.74
CA HIS A 349 -0.40 10.70 -16.69
C HIS A 349 -0.93 11.10 -15.32
N LEU A 350 -1.94 11.99 -15.32
CA LEU A 350 -2.67 12.39 -14.13
C LEU A 350 -4.02 11.67 -14.09
N TYR A 351 -4.31 11.06 -12.95
CA TYR A 351 -5.56 10.39 -12.67
C TYR A 351 -6.18 10.95 -11.40
N SER A 352 -7.50 11.14 -11.40
CA SER A 352 -8.24 11.53 -10.21
C SER A 352 -9.27 10.49 -9.83
N TYR A 353 -9.51 10.32 -8.53
CA TYR A 353 -10.53 9.40 -8.02
C TYR A 353 -11.47 10.11 -7.04
N SER A 354 -12.72 9.64 -6.95
CA SER A 354 -13.59 9.95 -5.82
C SER A 354 -14.15 8.68 -5.23
N MET A 355 -14.33 8.70 -3.92
CA MET A 355 -15.00 7.62 -3.21
C MET A 355 -16.02 8.20 -2.24
N ARG A 356 -17.27 7.73 -2.31
CA ARG A 356 -18.38 8.24 -1.51
C ARG A 356 -19.25 7.09 -1.00
N PRO A 357 -19.83 7.16 0.21
CA PRO A 357 -20.84 6.20 0.66
C PRO A 357 -22.02 6.12 -0.32
N LEU A 358 -22.65 4.95 -0.45
CA LEU A 358 -23.86 4.80 -1.26
C LEU A 358 -25.08 5.39 -0.53
N SER A 359 -25.79 6.32 -1.19
CA SER A 359 -26.93 7.06 -0.61
C SER A 359 -28.31 6.39 -0.76
N LYS A 360 -28.44 5.11 -1.15
CA LYS A 360 -29.76 4.49 -1.42
C LYS A 360 -29.95 3.08 -0.82
N ASN A 361 -30.83 3.04 0.19
CA ASN A 361 -31.85 2.09 0.65
C ASN A 361 -32.14 0.72 -0.04
N LYS A 362 -31.29 0.11 -0.86
CA LYS A 362 -31.56 -1.24 -1.42
C LYS A 362 -30.60 -2.35 -1.00
N LEU A 363 -29.53 -2.05 -0.26
CA LEU A 363 -28.53 -3.03 0.19
C LEU A 363 -28.23 -2.87 1.69
N SER A 364 -29.27 -2.87 2.53
CA SER A 364 -29.20 -2.60 3.98
C SER A 364 -28.31 -3.55 4.80
N LYS A 365 -27.61 -4.50 4.19
CA LYS A 365 -26.82 -5.55 4.87
C LYS A 365 -25.30 -5.37 4.79
N ALA A 366 -24.74 -4.31 4.18
CA ALA A 366 -23.28 -4.09 4.15
C ALA A 366 -22.87 -2.63 3.87
N PHE A 367 -21.65 -2.27 4.31
CA PHE A 367 -21.03 -0.97 4.06
C PHE A 367 -20.44 -0.95 2.64
N PHE A 368 -20.95 -0.05 1.79
CA PHE A 368 -20.53 0.08 0.40
C PHE A 368 -20.23 1.53 0.04
N SER A 369 -19.23 1.69 -0.82
CA SER A 369 -18.82 2.96 -1.41
C SER A 369 -18.99 2.93 -2.93
N LYS A 370 -19.39 4.05 -3.53
CA LYS A 370 -19.23 4.33 -4.95
C LYS A 370 -17.81 4.87 -5.19
N PHE A 371 -17.10 4.27 -6.12
CA PHE A 371 -15.76 4.70 -6.55
C PHE A 371 -15.82 5.17 -8.01
N SER A 372 -15.24 6.34 -8.29
CA SER A 372 -15.11 6.88 -9.63
C SER A 372 -13.65 7.20 -9.93
N LEU A 373 -13.13 6.82 -11.10
CA LEU A 373 -11.77 7.11 -11.57
C LEU A 373 -11.83 7.87 -12.89
N ASN A 374 -11.06 8.95 -12.97
CA ASN A 374 -10.99 9.86 -14.11
C ASN A 374 -9.57 9.93 -14.64
N ALA A 375 -9.42 9.88 -15.96
CA ALA A 375 -8.14 10.09 -16.62
C ALA A 375 -8.14 11.41 -17.40
N THR A 376 -7.12 12.24 -17.19
CA THR A 376 -6.91 13.48 -17.96
C THR A 376 -5.49 13.56 -18.49
N ALA A 377 -5.35 13.77 -19.80
CA ALA A 377 -4.05 14.02 -20.42
C ALA A 377 -3.57 15.43 -20.06
N LEU A 378 -2.35 15.54 -19.52
CA LEU A 378 -1.74 16.84 -19.21
C LEU A 378 -1.70 17.74 -20.47
N PRO A 379 -1.93 19.06 -20.33
CA PRO A 379 -1.87 19.99 -21.46
C PRO A 379 -0.43 20.10 -22.01
N ARG A 380 -0.29 20.26 -23.35
CA ARG A 380 0.98 20.61 -23.99
C ARG A 380 1.23 22.12 -23.82
N PRO A 381 2.50 22.58 -23.69
CA PRO A 381 2.79 24.01 -23.68
C PRO A 381 2.47 24.66 -25.04
N PRO A 382 2.18 25.97 -25.09
CA PRO A 382 2.03 26.71 -26.34
C PRO A 382 3.34 26.69 -27.14
N LYS A 383 3.23 26.50 -28.45
CA LYS A 383 4.37 26.55 -29.38
C LYS A 383 4.96 27.95 -29.37
N ASN A 384 6.24 28.11 -29.04
CA ASN A 384 7.15 29.12 -29.60
C ASN A 384 8.58 28.91 -29.07
N HIS A 385 9.42 28.27 -29.88
CA HIS A 385 10.76 28.72 -30.32
C HIS A 385 11.45 27.57 -31.08
N PRO A 386 12.18 27.86 -32.17
CA PRO A 386 12.70 26.84 -33.06
C PRO A 386 13.98 26.23 -32.47
N ILE A 387 14.03 24.90 -32.41
CA ILE A 387 15.28 24.16 -32.24
C ILE A 387 15.32 23.11 -33.34
N SER A 388 16.40 23.15 -34.11
CA SER A 388 16.71 22.36 -35.29
C SER A 388 16.75 20.85 -35.02
N THR A 389 16.31 20.10 -36.03
CA THR A 389 16.24 18.63 -36.10
C THR A 389 17.60 17.97 -36.31
N PRO A 390 17.77 16.72 -35.86
CA PRO A 390 18.18 15.65 -36.78
C PRO A 390 17.30 14.36 -36.65
N PRO A 391 17.42 13.38 -37.56
CA PRO A 391 16.28 12.72 -38.18
C PRO A 391 15.89 11.40 -37.50
N THR A 392 14.59 11.10 -37.50
CA THR A 392 14.08 9.71 -37.51
C THR A 392 12.69 9.71 -38.14
N GLN A 393 12.65 9.56 -39.46
CA GLN A 393 11.46 9.10 -40.17
C GLN A 393 11.15 7.67 -39.71
N SER A 394 10.12 7.52 -38.88
CA SER A 394 9.23 6.33 -38.83
C SER A 394 8.10 6.46 -37.79
N PHE A 395 8.13 7.44 -36.86
CA PHE A 395 7.10 7.54 -35.81
C PHE A 395 5.87 8.39 -36.17
N HIS A 396 5.92 9.19 -37.24
CA HIS A 396 4.80 10.06 -37.65
C HIS A 396 3.68 9.34 -38.43
N LYS A 397 3.94 8.15 -38.99
CA LYS A 397 2.90 7.35 -39.68
C LYS A 397 1.95 6.65 -38.69
N ALA A 398 2.42 6.30 -37.49
CA ALA A 398 1.60 5.60 -36.48
C ALA A 398 0.60 6.53 -35.76
N ILE A 399 0.91 7.82 -35.63
CA ILE A 399 0.04 8.79 -34.93
C ILE A 399 -1.11 9.28 -35.84
N THR A 400 -0.88 9.37 -37.15
CA THR A 400 -1.90 9.80 -38.13
C THR A 400 -2.92 8.70 -38.44
N GLU A 401 -2.55 7.42 -38.27
CA GLU A 401 -3.48 6.28 -38.34
C GLU A 401 -4.39 6.21 -37.09
N PHE A 402 -3.88 6.57 -35.90
CA PHE A 402 -4.62 6.49 -34.64
C PHE A 402 -5.77 7.50 -34.52
N SER A 403 -5.74 8.61 -35.25
CA SER A 403 -6.82 9.60 -35.27
C SER A 403 -7.91 9.31 -36.31
N LYS A 404 -7.67 8.41 -37.27
CA LYS A 404 -8.65 8.05 -38.32
C LYS A 404 -9.66 6.99 -37.90
N ILE A 405 -9.39 6.22 -36.84
CA ILE A 405 -10.29 5.16 -36.35
C ILE A 405 -11.49 5.72 -35.55
N PHE A 406 -11.54 7.02 -35.26
CA PHE A 406 -12.64 7.67 -34.54
C PHE A 406 -13.58 8.48 -35.44
N THR A 407 -13.99 7.91 -36.56
CA THR A 407 -15.21 8.34 -37.27
C THR A 407 -15.81 7.13 -37.98
N GLN A 408 -17.11 6.91 -37.76
CA GLN A 408 -17.98 5.86 -38.33
C GLN A 408 -17.99 4.49 -37.60
N THR A 409 -18.91 4.31 -36.65
CA THR A 409 -20.16 3.54 -36.87
C THR A 409 -21.04 3.52 -35.60
N THR A 410 -22.15 4.25 -35.71
CA THR A 410 -23.55 3.96 -35.36
C THR A 410 -23.90 2.99 -34.22
N LEU A 411 -24.48 3.58 -33.17
CA LEU A 411 -25.61 3.19 -32.30
C LEU A 411 -26.18 1.75 -32.34
N THR A 412 -26.31 1.16 -31.15
CA THR A 412 -27.61 0.76 -30.54
C THR A 412 -27.51 0.78 -28.99
N GLN A 413 -28.01 1.90 -28.42
CA GLN A 413 -28.57 2.24 -27.07
C GLN A 413 -28.40 1.33 -25.79
N PRO A 414 -28.51 1.86 -24.55
CA PRO A 414 -27.53 2.74 -23.90
C PRO A 414 -27.28 2.39 -22.39
N LEU A 415 -26.01 2.25 -21.97
CA LEU A 415 -25.63 2.42 -20.57
C LEU A 415 -25.28 3.90 -20.36
N LYS A 416 -25.93 4.56 -19.38
CA LYS A 416 -25.76 6.00 -19.05
C LYS A 416 -24.28 6.38 -18.90
N THR A 417 -23.68 6.88 -19.98
CA THR A 417 -22.53 7.77 -19.96
C THR A 417 -23.06 9.16 -19.65
N SER A 418 -22.87 9.67 -18.44
CA SER A 418 -23.05 11.10 -18.20
C SER A 418 -21.88 11.85 -18.85
N LEU A 419 -22.03 12.18 -20.13
CA LEU A 419 -21.37 13.37 -20.67
C LEU A 419 -21.98 14.55 -19.92
N ASP A 420 -21.19 15.21 -19.06
CA ASP A 420 -21.58 16.51 -18.50
C ASP A 420 -21.83 17.48 -19.68
N LYS A 421 -23.10 17.69 -20.01
CA LYS A 421 -23.58 18.80 -20.82
C LYS A 421 -24.04 19.88 -19.85
N THR A 422 -23.12 20.71 -19.37
CA THR A 422 -23.47 21.97 -18.70
C THR A 422 -22.79 23.13 -19.44
N TYR A 423 -23.62 24.13 -19.77
CA TYR A 423 -23.34 25.40 -20.46
C TYR A 423 -23.19 25.36 -21.99
N ALA A 424 -24.33 25.52 -22.67
CA ALA A 424 -24.40 26.22 -23.95
C ALA A 424 -25.80 26.86 -24.06
N ASN A 425 -25.92 28.10 -23.59
CA ASN A 425 -26.92 29.03 -24.08
C ASN A 425 -26.25 30.40 -24.14
N ASN A 426 -25.77 30.78 -25.32
CA ASN A 426 -25.99 32.08 -25.94
C ASN A 426 -25.22 32.17 -27.27
N ASN A 427 -25.87 32.84 -28.20
CA ASN A 427 -25.56 33.01 -29.61
C ASN A 427 -24.24 33.76 -29.89
N SER A 428 -23.89 33.72 -31.19
CA SER A 428 -22.97 34.56 -31.97
C SER A 428 -21.48 34.21 -32.03
N SER A 429 -21.12 33.56 -33.16
CA SER A 429 -20.00 33.87 -34.06
C SER A 429 -18.61 34.23 -33.47
N SER A 430 -17.68 33.27 -33.54
CA SER A 430 -16.37 33.41 -34.21
C SER A 430 -15.45 32.21 -33.88
N HIS A 431 -14.65 31.83 -34.87
CA HIS A 431 -13.82 30.63 -34.91
C HIS A 431 -12.82 30.48 -33.75
N HIS A 432 -12.94 29.40 -32.95
CA HIS A 432 -11.81 28.68 -32.35
C HIS A 432 -12.22 27.23 -32.03
N MET A 433 -11.81 26.28 -32.89
CA MET A 433 -11.92 24.84 -32.60
C MET A 433 -10.91 24.44 -31.52
N HIS A 434 -11.29 24.60 -30.25
CA HIS A 434 -10.65 23.87 -29.16
C HIS A 434 -11.11 22.41 -29.23
N SER A 435 -10.20 21.49 -29.58
CA SER A 435 -10.44 20.05 -29.47
C SER A 435 -10.77 19.70 -28.01
N LYS A 436 -12.05 19.48 -27.69
CA LYS A 436 -12.50 19.00 -26.37
C LYS A 436 -11.89 17.61 -26.14
N LYS A 437 -10.83 17.52 -25.34
CA LYS A 437 -10.22 16.24 -24.93
C LYS A 437 -11.27 15.43 -24.15
N ALA A 438 -11.57 14.21 -24.63
CA ALA A 438 -12.50 13.31 -23.98
C ALA A 438 -12.02 12.92 -22.58
N ARG A 439 -12.82 13.23 -21.55
CA ARG A 439 -12.62 12.77 -20.18
C ARG A 439 -13.28 11.40 -20.05
N LEU A 440 -12.50 10.35 -19.78
CA LEU A 440 -13.03 9.03 -19.46
C LEU A 440 -13.27 8.94 -17.96
N VAL A 441 -14.53 8.73 -17.59
CA VAL A 441 -14.99 8.53 -16.21
C VAL A 441 -15.44 7.09 -16.07
N TYR A 442 -14.90 6.42 -15.06
CA TYR A 442 -15.25 5.05 -14.76
C TYR A 442 -15.84 4.96 -13.36
N GLU A 443 -17.02 4.37 -13.21
CA GLU A 443 -17.70 4.23 -11.92
C GLU A 443 -17.93 2.78 -11.56
N THR A 444 -17.75 2.44 -10.29
CA THR A 444 -18.02 1.10 -9.74
C THR A 444 -18.45 1.16 -8.28
N GLN A 445 -19.06 0.07 -7.79
CA GLN A 445 -19.41 -0.12 -6.37
C GLN A 445 -18.37 -1.04 -5.71
N THR A 446 -17.94 -0.68 -4.50
CA THR A 446 -16.97 -1.46 -3.73
C THR A 446 -17.39 -1.58 -2.27
N ASN A 447 -17.04 -2.69 -1.63
CA ASN A 447 -17.18 -2.86 -0.18
C ASN A 447 -15.98 -2.31 0.60
N LEU A 448 -15.00 -1.70 -0.09
CA LEU A 448 -13.93 -0.95 0.55
C LEU A 448 -14.48 0.34 1.18
N ILE A 449 -14.02 0.64 2.39
CA ILE A 449 -14.47 1.79 3.18
C ILE A 449 -13.28 2.75 3.37
N GLY A 450 -13.53 4.05 3.22
CA GLY A 450 -12.60 5.12 3.59
C GLY A 450 -11.61 5.54 2.51
N ALA A 451 -11.38 6.85 2.36
CA ALA A 451 -10.60 7.46 1.28
C ALA A 451 -9.24 6.76 1.01
N MET A 452 -8.52 6.32 2.05
CA MET A 452 -7.27 5.57 1.91
C MET A 452 -7.42 4.30 1.05
N ASN A 453 -8.50 3.53 1.23
CA ASN A 453 -8.74 2.35 0.40
C ASN A 453 -9.15 2.72 -1.03
N GLY A 454 -9.78 3.88 -1.23
CA GLY A 454 -10.03 4.44 -2.56
C GLY A 454 -8.73 4.82 -3.26
N GLU A 455 -7.79 5.42 -2.54
CA GLU A 455 -6.44 5.72 -3.00
C GLU A 455 -5.68 4.44 -3.39
N ASN A 456 -5.72 3.42 -2.54
CA ASN A 456 -5.10 2.11 -2.83
C ASN A 456 -5.76 1.45 -4.05
N LEU A 457 -7.09 1.50 -4.17
CA LEU A 457 -7.80 0.99 -5.35
C LEU A 457 -7.38 1.73 -6.62
N GLY A 458 -7.29 3.06 -6.58
CA GLY A 458 -6.80 3.87 -7.69
C GLY A 458 -5.39 3.46 -8.09
N LEU A 459 -4.44 3.38 -7.15
CA LEU A 459 -3.05 2.96 -7.42
C LEU A 459 -2.99 1.56 -8.02
N ALA A 460 -3.80 0.62 -7.51
CA ALA A 460 -3.88 -0.74 -8.04
C ALA A 460 -4.37 -0.77 -9.48
N LEU A 461 -5.41 0.00 -9.79
CA LEU A 461 -5.97 0.09 -11.14
C LEU A 461 -4.97 0.70 -12.11
N LEU A 462 -4.20 1.71 -11.70
CA LEU A 462 -3.13 2.28 -12.53
C LEU A 462 -2.03 1.28 -12.84
N GLU A 463 -1.60 0.52 -11.83
CA GLU A 463 -0.62 -0.54 -12.01
C GLU A 463 -1.11 -1.60 -12.99
N LEU A 464 -2.33 -2.11 -12.82
CA LEU A 464 -2.88 -3.16 -13.68
C LEU A 464 -3.23 -2.68 -15.09
N ALA A 465 -3.63 -1.43 -15.26
CA ALA A 465 -3.82 -0.81 -16.58
C ALA A 465 -2.51 -0.83 -17.38
N SER A 466 -1.40 -0.51 -16.72
CA SER A 466 -0.09 -0.53 -17.37
C SER A 466 0.42 -1.94 -17.69
N ILE A 467 0.10 -2.93 -16.86
CA ILE A 467 0.38 -4.35 -17.13
C ILE A 467 -0.42 -4.83 -18.35
N SER A 468 -1.70 -4.47 -18.42
CA SER A 468 -2.59 -4.90 -19.50
C SER A 468 -2.21 -4.29 -20.86
N ALA A 469 -1.81 -3.02 -20.88
CA ALA A 469 -1.36 -2.34 -22.11
C ALA A 469 -0.10 -2.98 -22.72
N SER A 470 0.72 -3.67 -21.93
CA SER A 470 1.90 -4.38 -22.43
C SER A 470 1.60 -5.72 -23.11
N ARG A 471 0.38 -6.27 -22.94
CA ARG A 471 -0.03 -7.57 -23.49
C ARG A 471 -0.92 -7.48 -24.74
N SER A 472 -1.51 -6.32 -25.02
CA SER A 472 -2.34 -6.09 -26.22
C SER A 472 -2.50 -4.59 -26.51
N PRO A 473 -2.49 -4.12 -27.77
CA PRO A 473 -2.63 -2.71 -28.12
C PRO A 473 -4.04 -2.12 -27.86
N ALA A 474 -5.02 -2.94 -27.43
CA ALA A 474 -6.35 -2.44 -27.07
C ALA A 474 -6.32 -1.73 -25.70
N PRO A 475 -6.91 -0.52 -25.58
CA PRO A 475 -6.71 0.41 -24.46
C PRO A 475 -7.24 -0.12 -23.10
N PRO A 476 -6.99 0.62 -21.99
CA PRO A 476 -7.59 0.40 -20.66
C PRO A 476 -9.12 0.19 -20.66
N LEU A 477 -9.79 0.51 -21.76
CA LEU A 477 -11.20 0.24 -22.02
C LEU A 477 -11.55 -1.26 -21.96
N ASN A 478 -10.70 -2.16 -22.47
CA ASN A 478 -10.95 -3.61 -22.39
C ASN A 478 -10.70 -4.15 -21.00
N LEU A 479 -9.71 -3.61 -20.28
CA LEU A 479 -9.50 -3.89 -18.87
C LEU A 479 -10.74 -3.49 -18.08
N TRP A 480 -11.20 -2.25 -18.24
CA TRP A 480 -12.38 -1.77 -17.51
C TRP A 480 -13.67 -2.45 -17.96
N LYS A 481 -13.84 -2.76 -19.25
CA LYS A 481 -14.99 -3.55 -19.74
C LYS A 481 -14.93 -4.98 -19.23
N ASN A 482 -13.77 -5.61 -19.11
CA ASN A 482 -13.63 -6.97 -18.56
C ASN A 482 -13.82 -6.98 -17.04
N LEU A 483 -13.26 -5.99 -16.34
CA LEU A 483 -13.55 -5.73 -14.93
C LEU A 483 -15.07 -5.50 -14.79
N ASN A 484 -15.68 -4.52 -15.44
CA ASN A 484 -17.14 -4.28 -15.38
C ASN A 484 -18.00 -5.46 -15.84
N ARG A 485 -17.65 -6.21 -16.88
CA ARG A 485 -18.40 -7.41 -17.32
C ARG A 485 -18.33 -8.53 -16.27
N ASN A 486 -17.16 -8.75 -15.67
CA ASN A 486 -17.00 -9.69 -14.55
C ASN A 486 -17.57 -9.13 -13.23
N PHE A 487 -17.75 -7.81 -13.12
CA PHE A 487 -18.20 -7.08 -11.93
C PHE A 487 -19.59 -6.43 -12.07
N ASN A 488 -20.40 -6.82 -13.06
CA ASN A 488 -21.79 -6.37 -13.20
C ASN A 488 -22.72 -6.97 -12.11
N LYS A 489 -22.17 -7.75 -11.18
CA LYS A 489 -22.74 -8.03 -9.87
C LYS A 489 -21.96 -7.19 -8.86
N PRO A 490 -22.61 -6.52 -7.89
CA PRO A 490 -21.92 -5.69 -6.89
C PRO A 490 -20.70 -6.45 -6.39
N CYS A 491 -19.51 -5.82 -6.44
CA CYS A 491 -18.26 -6.45 -6.05
C CYS A 491 -18.34 -6.96 -4.61
N LYS A 492 -18.86 -8.17 -4.43
CA LYS A 492 -19.22 -8.74 -3.14
C LYS A 492 -17.97 -9.15 -2.34
N THR A 493 -16.77 -9.08 -2.91
CA THR A 493 -15.59 -9.72 -2.32
C THR A 493 -14.30 -8.91 -2.49
N PHE A 494 -14.26 -7.64 -2.06
CA PHE A 494 -12.99 -6.94 -1.77
C PHE A 494 -12.76 -6.70 -0.26
N ALA A 495 -13.33 -7.56 0.61
CA ALA A 495 -13.10 -7.44 2.05
C ALA A 495 -11.66 -7.84 2.38
N ILE A 496 -10.83 -6.88 2.76
CA ILE A 496 -9.44 -7.10 3.13
C ILE A 496 -9.41 -7.62 4.56
N THR A 497 -8.82 -8.79 4.79
CA THR A 497 -8.76 -9.37 6.14
C THR A 497 -8.04 -8.41 7.10
N GLY A 498 -8.73 -8.05 8.19
CA GLY A 498 -8.20 -7.15 9.22
C GLY A 498 -8.01 -5.68 8.80
N ARG A 499 -8.54 -5.24 7.64
CA ARG A 499 -8.48 -3.83 7.20
C ARG A 499 -9.88 -3.36 6.80
N MET A 500 -10.50 -2.50 7.63
CA MET A 500 -11.90 -2.10 7.53
C MET A 500 -12.83 -3.29 7.28
N GLN A 501 -12.54 -4.43 7.92
CA GLN A 501 -13.26 -5.67 7.72
C GLN A 501 -14.56 -5.64 8.53
N THR A 502 -15.68 -5.49 7.84
CA THR A 502 -17.00 -5.68 8.46
C THR A 502 -17.19 -7.16 8.83
N VAL A 503 -17.28 -7.45 10.13
CA VAL A 503 -17.51 -8.80 10.67
C VAL A 503 -19.00 -9.02 10.93
N ILE A 504 -19.64 -8.04 11.57
CA ILE A 504 -21.10 -8.01 11.77
C ILE A 504 -21.62 -6.77 11.02
N PRO A 505 -22.52 -6.93 10.04
CA PRO A 505 -22.93 -5.81 9.20
C PRO A 505 -23.93 -4.85 9.85
N GLN A 506 -24.69 -5.31 10.85
CA GLN A 506 -25.74 -4.55 11.52
C GLN A 506 -26.09 -5.16 12.89
N ASN A 507 -26.63 -4.34 13.80
CA ASN A 507 -27.27 -4.72 15.05
C ASN A 507 -26.41 -5.41 16.13
N PRO A 508 -25.26 -4.86 16.60
CA PRO A 508 -24.55 -3.67 16.11
C PRO A 508 -23.64 -3.95 14.92
N THR A 509 -23.23 -2.90 14.21
CA THR A 509 -22.20 -3.05 13.18
C THR A 509 -20.85 -3.23 13.86
N VAL A 510 -20.10 -4.28 13.52
CA VAL A 510 -18.75 -4.54 14.06
C VAL A 510 -17.73 -4.61 12.94
N ILE A 511 -16.70 -3.76 13.02
CA ILE A 511 -15.64 -3.61 12.02
C ILE A 511 -14.29 -3.83 12.71
N ILE A 512 -13.40 -4.60 12.10
CA ILE A 512 -12.00 -4.76 12.54
C ILE A 512 -11.07 -3.98 11.61
N ASP A 513 -10.10 -3.26 12.19
CA ASP A 513 -9.01 -2.62 11.43
C ASP A 513 -7.63 -2.76 12.11
N TYR A 514 -6.56 -2.74 11.32
CA TYR A 514 -5.17 -2.80 11.79
C TYR A 514 -4.59 -1.43 12.19
N ALA A 515 -5.42 -0.41 12.35
CA ALA A 515 -4.99 0.93 12.74
C ALA A 515 -4.30 0.93 14.11
N HIS A 516 -2.97 0.93 14.11
CA HIS A 516 -2.10 0.90 15.29
C HIS A 516 -1.13 2.10 15.36
N THR A 517 -1.41 3.14 14.56
CA THR A 517 -0.70 4.43 14.54
C THR A 517 -1.71 5.57 14.65
N PRO A 518 -1.31 6.77 15.14
CA PRO A 518 -2.21 7.92 15.24
C PRO A 518 -2.89 8.26 13.91
N SER A 519 -2.13 8.29 12.82
CA SER A 519 -2.67 8.59 11.49
C SER A 519 -3.64 7.52 10.99
N ALA A 520 -3.34 6.23 11.19
CA ALA A 520 -4.21 5.16 10.74
C ALA A 520 -5.54 5.14 11.52
N LEU A 521 -5.48 5.37 12.84
CA LEU A 521 -6.67 5.42 13.69
C LEU A 521 -7.57 6.60 13.31
N LYS A 522 -6.98 7.77 13.06
CA LYS A 522 -7.70 8.95 12.57
C LYS A 522 -8.42 8.66 11.25
N GLU A 523 -7.71 8.10 10.28
CA GLU A 523 -8.28 7.77 8.96
C GLU A 523 -9.40 6.72 9.06
N ALA A 524 -9.24 5.70 9.91
CA ALA A 524 -10.27 4.68 10.14
C ALA A 524 -11.56 5.27 10.76
N LEU A 525 -11.43 6.14 11.78
CA LEU A 525 -12.58 6.80 12.40
C LEU A 525 -13.27 7.77 11.43
N LEU A 526 -12.51 8.61 10.72
CA LEU A 526 -13.05 9.51 9.70
C LEU A 526 -13.74 8.77 8.56
N ALA A 527 -13.26 7.57 8.21
CA ALA A 527 -13.90 6.73 7.20
C ALA A 527 -15.29 6.22 7.61
N LEU A 528 -15.56 6.12 8.92
CA LEU A 528 -16.83 5.65 9.46
C LEU A 528 -17.82 6.77 9.78
N LYS A 529 -17.35 8.01 9.98
CA LYS A 529 -18.22 9.17 10.27
C LYS A 529 -19.39 9.35 9.28
N PRO A 530 -19.21 9.23 7.94
CA PRO A 530 -20.32 9.38 7.01
C PRO A 530 -21.43 8.33 7.13
N TYR A 531 -21.20 7.25 7.88
CA TYR A 531 -22.19 6.19 8.12
C TYR A 531 -22.95 6.38 9.45
N GLN A 532 -22.64 7.45 10.19
CA GLN A 532 -23.38 7.85 11.40
C GLN A 532 -24.74 8.48 11.06
N THR A 533 -24.87 9.07 9.85
CA THR A 533 -26.10 9.69 9.35
C THR A 533 -26.76 8.81 8.28
N SER A 534 -28.08 8.57 8.40
CA SER A 534 -28.87 8.01 7.29
C SER A 534 -29.40 9.16 6.42
N ASP A 535 -28.53 9.82 5.65
CA ASP A 535 -28.94 10.97 4.83
C ASP A 535 -29.80 10.51 3.64
N GLN A 536 -31.10 10.77 3.73
CA GLN A 536 -31.96 11.00 2.56
C GLN A 536 -31.85 12.50 2.21
N PRO A 537 -31.52 12.88 0.96
CA PRO A 537 -31.75 14.25 0.52
C PRO A 537 -33.26 14.45 0.38
N SER A 538 -33.83 15.32 1.21
CA SER A 538 -35.18 15.85 1.05
C SER A 538 -35.23 16.76 -0.19
N HIS A 539 -35.43 16.18 -1.36
CA HIS A 539 -35.94 16.91 -2.51
C HIS A 539 -37.47 16.82 -2.48
N GLN A 540 -38.11 17.76 -1.80
CA GLN A 540 -39.44 18.18 -2.24
C GLN A 540 -39.26 18.95 -3.55
N PRO A 541 -39.93 18.58 -4.65
CA PRO A 541 -40.02 19.46 -5.80
C PRO A 541 -40.90 20.64 -5.39
N SER A 542 -40.36 21.86 -5.52
CA SER A 542 -41.14 23.09 -5.43
C SER A 542 -42.18 23.09 -6.54
N MET A 543 -43.42 22.69 -6.24
CA MET A 543 -44.56 22.98 -7.10
C MET A 543 -44.90 24.46 -6.95
N LYS A 544 -45.04 25.10 -8.11
CA LYS A 544 -45.42 26.49 -8.28
C LYS A 544 -46.76 26.78 -7.61
N SER A 545 -46.81 27.93 -6.96
CA SER A 545 -48.02 28.60 -6.49
C SER A 545 -48.98 28.90 -7.64
N THR A 546 -50.23 28.47 -7.49
CA THR A 546 -51.41 29.10 -8.10
C THR A 546 -52.45 29.31 -7.01
N GLN A 547 -53.09 30.47 -7.05
CA GLN A 547 -53.85 31.12 -5.98
C GLN A 547 -55.23 30.52 -5.71
N ALA A 548 -55.74 30.88 -4.51
CA ALA A 548 -57.11 31.20 -4.13
C ALA A 548 -58.13 30.06 -3.86
N SER A 549 -58.51 29.91 -2.59
CA SER A 549 -59.90 30.09 -2.12
C SER A 549 -59.98 30.09 -0.58
N SER A 550 -60.89 30.90 -0.08
CA SER A 550 -61.19 31.28 1.31
C SER A 550 -62.02 30.24 2.09
N ASP A 551 -61.59 29.89 3.32
CA ASP A 551 -62.46 29.35 4.39
C ASP A 551 -61.79 29.55 5.78
N PRO A 552 -62.39 30.30 6.72
CA PRO A 552 -61.86 30.47 8.08
C PRO A 552 -62.61 29.56 9.08
N SER A 553 -62.32 28.26 9.12
CA SER A 553 -62.93 27.38 10.12
C SER A 553 -62.20 26.06 10.43
N VAL A 554 -60.90 26.07 10.76
CA VAL A 554 -60.25 24.86 11.33
C VAL A 554 -59.24 25.19 12.44
N LYS A 555 -59.46 24.59 13.63
CA LYS A 555 -58.61 24.63 14.83
C LYS A 555 -57.22 23.98 14.58
N PRO A 556 -56.13 24.43 15.23
CA PRO A 556 -54.82 23.83 15.04
C PRO A 556 -54.71 22.50 15.80
N SER A 557 -54.76 21.37 15.09
CA SER A 557 -54.47 20.04 15.64
C SER A 557 -53.06 19.58 15.29
N ALA A 558 -52.32 19.18 16.33
CA ALA A 558 -51.20 18.23 16.35
C ALA A 558 -49.94 18.56 15.50
N ARG A 559 -48.90 18.94 16.24
CA ARG A 559 -47.48 18.86 15.88
C ARG A 559 -47.14 17.65 15.00
N SER A 560 -46.60 17.97 13.84
CA SER A 560 -45.67 17.17 13.03
C SER A 560 -44.80 16.24 13.89
N THR A 561 -45.01 14.93 13.76
CA THR A 561 -44.08 13.90 14.19
C THR A 561 -42.92 13.88 13.21
N SER A 562 -41.83 14.58 13.56
CA SER A 562 -40.57 14.46 12.83
C SER A 562 -40.06 13.02 12.95
N THR A 563 -40.07 12.31 11.83
CA THR A 563 -39.45 10.99 11.69
C THR A 563 -37.92 11.14 11.70
N ASN A 564 -37.33 11.50 12.83
CA ASN A 564 -35.87 11.49 13.00
C ASN A 564 -35.43 10.03 13.17
N LYS A 565 -34.86 9.45 12.11
CA LYS A 565 -34.17 8.15 12.23
C LYS A 565 -33.00 8.28 13.22
N PRO A 566 -32.76 7.26 14.05
CA PRO A 566 -31.74 7.33 15.10
C PRO A 566 -30.34 7.40 14.50
N ILE A 567 -29.57 8.39 14.96
CA ILE A 567 -28.13 8.55 14.65
C ILE A 567 -27.38 7.32 15.16
N LYS A 568 -26.44 6.78 14.37
CA LYS A 568 -25.58 5.69 14.83
C LYS A 568 -24.37 6.23 15.58
N ASN A 569 -24.19 5.82 16.83
CA ASN A 569 -22.98 6.14 17.59
C ASN A 569 -21.80 5.29 17.13
N LEU A 570 -20.62 5.90 17.02
CA LEU A 570 -19.36 5.28 16.66
C LEU A 570 -18.52 5.04 17.92
N TYR A 571 -18.29 3.77 18.25
CA TYR A 571 -17.43 3.35 19.35
C TYR A 571 -16.11 2.77 18.84
N VAL A 572 -15.04 2.95 19.60
CA VAL A 572 -13.74 2.36 19.27
C VAL A 572 -13.16 1.57 20.44
N VAL A 573 -12.74 0.33 20.18
CA VAL A 573 -12.00 -0.53 21.10
C VAL A 573 -10.57 -0.65 20.61
N PHE A 574 -9.59 -0.20 21.38
CA PHE A 574 -8.19 -0.29 20.97
C PHE A 574 -7.19 -0.33 22.14
N GLY A 575 -5.98 -0.76 21.82
CA GLY A 575 -4.81 -0.74 22.69
C GLY A 575 -3.57 -0.31 21.92
N CYS A 576 -2.40 -0.34 22.57
CA CYS A 576 -1.10 -0.12 21.93
C CYS A 576 -0.15 -1.28 22.25
N GLY A 577 0.75 -1.59 21.32
CA GLY A 577 1.79 -2.60 21.55
C GLY A 577 2.92 -2.07 22.43
N GLY A 578 3.47 -2.91 23.30
CA GLY A 578 4.67 -2.63 24.09
C GLY A 578 5.97 -2.95 23.33
N ASP A 579 7.12 -2.56 23.87
CA ASP A 579 8.44 -2.51 23.25
C ASP A 579 8.43 -1.78 21.90
N ARG A 580 7.66 -0.70 21.83
CA ARG A 580 7.44 0.15 20.64
C ARG A 580 7.44 1.61 21.05
N ASP A 581 7.56 2.49 20.07
CA ASP A 581 7.49 3.94 20.25
C ASP A 581 6.30 4.36 21.16
N PRO A 582 6.56 4.83 22.39
CA PRO A 582 5.52 5.22 23.35
C PRO A 582 4.92 6.60 23.04
N SER A 583 5.61 7.43 22.25
CA SER A 583 5.18 8.80 21.95
C SER A 583 3.84 8.87 21.22
N LYS A 584 3.47 7.80 20.51
CA LYS A 584 2.21 7.67 19.78
C LYS A 584 1.00 7.36 20.67
N ARG A 585 1.19 6.81 21.88
CA ARG A 585 0.12 6.29 22.74
C ARG A 585 -0.88 7.38 23.10
N SER A 586 -0.39 8.49 23.64
CA SER A 586 -1.22 9.64 24.03
C SER A 586 -1.91 10.28 22.81
N GLN A 587 -1.22 10.37 21.67
CA GLN A 587 -1.82 10.89 20.44
C GLN A 587 -2.99 10.03 19.97
N MET A 588 -2.88 8.71 20.05
CA MET A 588 -3.97 7.79 19.71
C MET A 588 -5.17 7.95 20.65
N GLY A 589 -4.94 8.10 21.96
CA GLY A 589 -5.99 8.40 22.94
C GLY A 589 -6.75 9.69 22.61
N LYS A 590 -6.02 10.78 22.34
CA LYS A 590 -6.59 12.06 21.91
C LYS A 590 -7.43 11.92 20.63
N ILE A 591 -6.92 11.22 19.63
CA ILE A 591 -7.62 11.03 18.35
C ILE A 591 -8.90 10.22 18.52
N ALA A 592 -8.85 9.11 19.26
CA ALA A 592 -10.00 8.28 19.56
C ALA A 592 -11.10 9.11 20.22
N TYR A 593 -10.76 9.86 21.26
CA TYR A 593 -11.71 10.67 22.01
C TYR A 593 -12.30 11.82 21.19
N LEU A 594 -11.57 12.43 20.26
CA LEU A 594 -12.07 13.54 19.42
C LEU A 594 -12.89 13.10 18.20
N LEU A 595 -12.91 11.82 17.85
CA LEU A 595 -13.49 11.34 16.58
C LEU A 595 -14.50 10.20 16.72
N SER A 596 -14.72 9.70 17.93
CA SER A 596 -15.72 8.68 18.25
C SER A 596 -16.69 9.21 19.31
N ASP A 597 -17.84 8.56 19.47
CA ASP A 597 -18.83 8.87 20.50
C ASP A 597 -18.51 8.14 21.82
N GLY A 598 -17.73 7.05 21.76
CA GLY A 598 -17.24 6.35 22.94
C GLY A 598 -15.94 5.56 22.71
N VAL A 599 -15.07 5.54 23.72
CA VAL A 599 -13.74 4.91 23.67
C VAL A 599 -13.60 3.78 24.69
N PHE A 600 -13.11 2.62 24.28
CA PHE A 600 -12.78 1.50 25.16
C PHE A 600 -11.28 1.18 25.06
N LEU A 601 -10.53 1.44 26.13
CA LEU A 601 -9.10 1.15 26.22
C LEU A 601 -8.87 -0.26 26.75
N THR A 602 -7.96 -0.99 26.10
CA THR A 602 -7.66 -2.40 26.39
C THR A 602 -6.20 -2.75 26.10
N SER A 603 -5.77 -3.97 26.48
CA SER A 603 -4.53 -4.58 26.00
C SER A 603 -4.49 -4.74 24.46
N ASP A 604 -3.26 -4.79 23.96
CA ASP A 604 -2.88 -5.34 22.65
C ASP A 604 -1.72 -6.34 22.91
N ASN A 605 -0.70 -6.40 22.06
CA ASN A 605 0.54 -7.11 22.34
C ASN A 605 1.45 -6.26 23.25
N SER A 606 1.28 -6.35 24.57
CA SER A 606 2.11 -5.63 25.55
C SER A 606 3.56 -6.11 25.59
N ARG A 607 3.84 -7.33 25.11
CA ARG A 607 5.19 -7.95 25.11
C ARG A 607 5.79 -7.92 26.52
N SER A 608 6.98 -7.35 26.74
CA SER A 608 7.56 -7.23 28.08
C SER A 608 6.99 -6.10 28.93
N GLU A 609 6.24 -5.15 28.37
CA GLU A 609 5.65 -4.06 29.13
C GLU A 609 4.35 -4.48 29.84
N ASP A 610 4.07 -3.82 30.97
CA ASP A 610 2.79 -3.94 31.69
C ASP A 610 1.65 -3.30 30.87
N PRO A 611 0.57 -4.06 30.56
CA PRO A 611 -0.61 -3.52 29.88
C PRO A 611 -1.22 -2.28 30.54
N HIS A 612 -1.22 -2.19 31.88
CA HIS A 612 -1.82 -1.05 32.57
C HIS A 612 -1.00 0.23 32.39
N ALA A 613 0.33 0.12 32.44
CA ALA A 613 1.23 1.24 32.12
C ALA A 613 0.99 1.77 30.70
N ILE A 614 0.84 0.88 29.71
CA ILE A 614 0.53 1.27 28.32
C ILE A 614 -0.83 1.99 28.25
N ILE A 615 -1.87 1.46 28.90
CA ILE A 615 -3.20 2.07 28.92
C ILE A 615 -3.14 3.48 29.55
N LYS A 616 -2.40 3.64 30.65
CA LYS A 616 -2.18 4.93 31.31
C LYS A 616 -1.51 5.94 30.37
N ASP A 617 -0.57 5.51 29.53
CA ASP A 617 0.04 6.37 28.51
C ASP A 617 -0.95 6.81 27.42
N ILE A 618 -1.88 5.94 27.02
CA ILE A 618 -2.94 6.29 26.07
C ILE A 618 -3.87 7.32 26.72
N GLU A 619 -4.25 7.09 27.98
CA GLU A 619 -5.16 7.92 28.76
C GLU A 619 -4.65 9.37 28.94
N LYS A 620 -3.33 9.58 29.02
CA LYS A 620 -2.72 10.93 29.03
C LYS A 620 -3.19 11.83 27.87
N GLY A 621 -3.61 11.24 26.74
CA GLY A 621 -4.19 11.98 25.62
C GLY A 621 -5.66 12.39 25.77
N ILE A 622 -6.39 11.69 26.65
CA ILE A 622 -7.83 11.85 26.89
C ILE A 622 -8.06 12.81 28.06
N LEU A 623 -7.35 12.62 29.18
CA LEU A 623 -7.59 13.37 30.43
C LEU A 623 -7.60 14.91 30.26
N PRO A 624 -6.72 15.53 29.45
CA PRO A 624 -6.76 16.98 29.24
C PRO A 624 -8.01 17.48 28.51
N LEU A 625 -8.70 16.61 27.77
CA LEU A 625 -9.91 16.95 27.02
C LEU A 625 -11.16 16.91 27.90
N LEU A 626 -11.19 16.03 28.91
CA LEU A 626 -12.28 15.95 29.90
C LEU A 626 -12.46 17.26 30.68
N LYS A 627 -11.37 18.00 30.90
CA LYS A 627 -11.34 19.23 31.69
C LYS A 627 -11.75 20.49 30.90
N LYS A 628 -11.90 20.40 29.57
CA LYS A 628 -12.22 21.57 28.72
C LYS A 628 -13.72 21.62 28.44
N THR A 629 -14.39 22.59 29.08
CA THR A 629 -15.84 22.89 28.94
C THR A 629 -16.17 23.80 27.75
N SER A 630 -15.19 24.29 27.00
CA SER A 630 -15.41 25.11 25.81
C SER A 630 -15.79 24.23 24.61
N THR A 631 -16.86 24.61 23.91
CA THR A 631 -17.42 23.93 22.72
C THR A 631 -16.33 23.58 21.71
N PRO A 632 -15.93 22.30 21.59
CA PRO A 632 -14.93 21.86 20.62
C PRO A 632 -15.54 21.89 19.22
N THR A 633 -14.75 22.24 18.21
CA THR A 633 -15.16 22.21 16.79
C THR A 633 -15.39 20.78 16.24
N LEU A 634 -15.18 19.73 17.04
CA LEU A 634 -15.40 18.32 16.69
C LEU A 634 -16.23 17.65 17.80
N PRO A 635 -17.17 16.73 17.46
CA PRO A 635 -17.87 15.95 18.47
C PRO A 635 -16.87 15.11 19.26
N GLN A 636 -16.84 15.31 20.58
CA GLN A 636 -16.03 14.51 21.49
C GLN A 636 -16.81 13.28 21.95
N ALA A 637 -16.10 12.21 22.28
CA ALA A 637 -16.69 11.06 22.93
C ALA A 637 -17.35 11.52 24.23
N SER A 638 -18.62 11.14 24.39
CA SER A 638 -19.37 11.41 25.63
C SER A 638 -18.89 10.52 26.79
N TYR A 639 -18.09 9.48 26.47
CA TYR A 639 -17.72 8.43 27.39
C TYR A 639 -16.41 7.73 27.00
N TYR A 640 -15.60 7.33 27.98
CA TYR A 640 -14.57 6.31 27.78
C TYR A 640 -14.51 5.33 28.96
N LYS A 641 -14.07 4.09 28.68
CA LYS A 641 -13.95 3.00 29.67
C LYS A 641 -12.63 2.27 29.51
N ILE A 642 -12.05 1.83 30.62
CA ILE A 642 -10.88 0.96 30.63
C ILE A 642 -11.34 -0.47 30.94
N ILE A 643 -11.09 -1.40 30.01
CA ILE A 643 -11.25 -2.84 30.22
C ILE A 643 -9.93 -3.48 29.76
N PRO A 644 -8.94 -3.68 30.65
CA PRO A 644 -7.59 -4.08 30.24
C PRO A 644 -7.56 -5.41 29.49
N ASN A 645 -8.45 -6.34 29.81
CA ASN A 645 -8.53 -7.62 29.10
C ASN A 645 -9.29 -7.46 27.78
N ARG A 646 -8.57 -7.60 26.66
CA ARG A 646 -9.13 -7.44 25.30
C ARG A 646 -10.29 -8.36 24.99
N ARG A 647 -10.25 -9.60 25.44
CA ARG A 647 -11.37 -10.54 25.26
C ARG A 647 -12.63 -10.03 25.97
N LYS A 648 -12.50 -9.59 27.22
CA LYS A 648 -13.60 -9.03 28.01
C LYS A 648 -14.12 -7.73 27.39
N ALA A 649 -13.22 -6.85 26.92
CA ALA A 649 -13.60 -5.59 26.28
C ALA A 649 -14.45 -5.82 25.03
N ILE A 650 -13.97 -6.67 24.12
CA ILE A 650 -14.68 -7.02 22.87
C ILE A 650 -16.03 -7.68 23.17
N TYR A 651 -16.08 -8.61 24.12
CA TYR A 651 -17.33 -9.25 24.50
C TYR A 651 -18.33 -8.23 25.06
N HIS A 652 -17.89 -7.41 26.01
CA HIS A 652 -18.70 -6.37 26.64
C HIS A 652 -19.33 -5.43 25.62
N VAL A 653 -18.53 -4.81 24.74
CA VAL A 653 -19.06 -3.82 23.80
C VAL A 653 -20.07 -4.42 22.81
N ILE A 654 -19.90 -5.69 22.42
CA ILE A 654 -20.83 -6.35 21.49
C ILE A 654 -22.14 -6.68 22.20
N THR A 655 -22.10 -7.13 23.45
CA THR A 655 -23.30 -7.56 24.18
C THR A 655 -24.06 -6.41 24.84
N THR A 656 -23.42 -5.29 25.16
CA THR A 656 -24.06 -4.22 25.98
C THR A 656 -24.37 -2.94 25.22
N LEU A 657 -23.70 -2.63 24.11
CA LEU A 657 -23.99 -1.41 23.34
C LEU A 657 -25.32 -1.54 22.59
N GLU A 658 -25.88 -0.42 22.18
CA GLU A 658 -27.13 -0.31 21.45
C GLU A 658 -27.06 -0.95 20.05
N GLU A 659 -28.20 -1.39 19.53
CA GLU A 659 -28.25 -2.11 18.24
C GLU A 659 -27.80 -1.26 17.06
N ASN A 660 -28.07 0.04 17.06
CA ASN A 660 -27.66 0.92 15.96
C ASN A 660 -26.19 1.34 16.03
N ALA A 661 -25.40 0.89 17.02
CA ALA A 661 -23.99 1.25 17.16
C ALA A 661 -23.11 0.78 15.98
N ILE A 662 -22.05 1.54 15.72
CA ILE A 662 -20.91 1.16 14.90
C ILE A 662 -19.72 0.95 15.83
N ILE A 663 -19.18 -0.27 15.88
CA ILE A 663 -18.07 -0.65 16.75
C ILE A 663 -16.84 -0.91 15.89
N LEU A 664 -15.81 -0.08 16.05
CA LEU A 664 -14.49 -0.27 15.46
C LEU A 664 -13.55 -0.96 16.47
N ILE A 665 -13.06 -2.15 16.13
CA ILE A 665 -12.01 -2.84 16.89
C ILE A 665 -10.69 -2.63 16.16
N ALA A 666 -9.82 -1.79 16.72
CA ALA A 666 -8.58 -1.35 16.08
C ALA A 666 -7.32 -1.98 16.74
N GLY A 667 -6.22 -1.99 16.00
CA GLY A 667 -4.88 -2.38 16.46
C GLY A 667 -4.39 -3.69 15.85
N LYS A 668 -5.08 -4.80 16.11
CA LYS A 668 -4.61 -6.16 15.76
C LYS A 668 -4.98 -6.64 14.36
N GLY A 669 -6.11 -6.20 13.82
CA GLY A 669 -6.50 -6.48 12.43
C GLY A 669 -6.56 -7.97 12.08
N HIS A 670 -5.53 -8.43 11.37
CA HIS A 670 -5.42 -9.82 10.89
C HIS A 670 -4.66 -10.74 11.84
N GLU A 671 -4.00 -10.18 12.87
CA GLU A 671 -3.20 -10.94 13.82
C GLU A 671 -4.06 -11.98 14.55
N ARG A 672 -3.49 -13.18 14.73
CA ARG A 672 -4.17 -14.32 15.36
C ARG A 672 -3.56 -14.73 16.71
N TYR A 673 -2.82 -13.82 17.34
CA TYR A 673 -2.18 -14.04 18.62
C TYR A 673 -2.25 -12.79 19.52
N GLU A 674 -2.08 -12.98 20.81
CA GLU A 674 -1.88 -11.93 21.81
C GLU A 674 -0.60 -12.24 22.59
N ASN A 675 0.28 -11.27 22.75
CA ASN A 675 1.51 -11.41 23.54
C ASN A 675 1.45 -10.50 24.77
N LEU A 676 1.16 -11.10 25.93
CA LEU A 676 1.19 -10.47 27.25
C LEU A 676 2.28 -11.17 28.08
N GLY A 677 3.40 -10.50 28.37
CA GLY A 677 4.52 -11.08 29.13
C GLY A 677 5.53 -11.87 28.29
N GLY A 678 5.70 -11.52 27.01
CA GLY A 678 6.75 -12.06 26.13
C GLY A 678 6.38 -13.33 25.35
N THR A 679 5.36 -14.08 25.75
CA THR A 679 4.94 -15.32 25.04
C THR A 679 3.64 -15.12 24.24
N PRO A 680 3.65 -15.30 22.91
CA PRO A 680 2.44 -15.24 22.08
C PRO A 680 1.46 -16.40 22.39
N LYS A 681 0.19 -16.08 22.61
CA LYS A 681 -0.90 -17.04 22.80
C LYS A 681 -1.95 -16.90 21.68
N PRO A 682 -2.60 -17.98 21.21
CA PRO A 682 -3.64 -17.90 20.18
C PRO A 682 -4.80 -16.97 20.57
N PHE A 683 -5.14 -16.02 19.70
CA PHE A 683 -6.22 -15.06 19.92
C PHE A 683 -6.83 -14.61 18.59
N ASN A 684 -8.09 -14.98 18.34
CA ASN A 684 -8.79 -14.67 17.09
C ASN A 684 -10.00 -13.76 17.36
N GLU A 685 -9.85 -12.47 17.02
CA GLU A 685 -10.90 -11.46 17.22
C GLU A 685 -12.17 -11.75 16.40
N VAL A 686 -12.04 -12.19 15.16
CA VAL A 686 -13.20 -12.50 14.29
C VAL A 686 -14.05 -13.62 14.91
N ALA A 687 -13.41 -14.68 15.41
CA ALA A 687 -14.11 -15.77 16.07
C ALA A 687 -14.77 -15.32 17.37
N LEU A 688 -14.08 -14.49 18.17
CA LEU A 688 -14.62 -13.92 19.40
C LEU A 688 -15.83 -13.02 19.15
N ILE A 689 -15.76 -12.13 18.15
CA ILE A 689 -16.85 -11.23 17.76
C ILE A 689 -18.08 -12.03 17.38
N LYS A 690 -17.92 -13.05 16.52
CA LYS A 690 -19.02 -13.92 16.11
C LYS A 690 -19.64 -14.68 17.29
N LYS A 691 -18.82 -15.11 18.25
CA LYS A 691 -19.31 -15.77 19.48
C LYS A 691 -20.10 -14.80 20.37
N ALA A 692 -19.55 -13.62 20.64
CA ALA A 692 -20.21 -12.59 21.43
C ALA A 692 -21.54 -12.15 20.79
N TYR A 693 -21.55 -11.99 19.47
CA TYR A 693 -22.75 -11.64 18.72
C TYR A 693 -23.85 -12.72 18.84
N ARG A 694 -23.51 -14.01 18.73
CA ARG A 694 -24.48 -15.10 18.95
C ARG A 694 -25.06 -15.07 20.37
N SER A 695 -24.25 -14.73 21.36
CA SER A 695 -24.67 -14.65 22.77
C SER A 695 -25.55 -13.44 23.06
N ARG A 696 -25.52 -12.41 22.21
CA ARG A 696 -26.45 -11.27 22.26
C ARG A 696 -27.83 -11.62 21.69
N GLN A 697 -27.86 -12.55 20.72
CA GLN A 697 -29.08 -12.94 19.99
C GLN A 697 -29.85 -14.07 20.69
N ALA A 698 -29.18 -14.81 21.57
CA ALA A 698 -29.77 -15.78 22.48
C ALA A 698 -30.21 -15.08 23.75
#